data_AF-A0A3R7CZM8-F1
#
_entry.id   AF-A0A3R7CZM8-F1
#
_cell.length_a   1.000
_cell.length_b   1.000
_cell.length_c   1.000
_cell.angle_alpha   90.00
_cell.angle_beta   90.00
_cell.angle_gamma   90.00
#
_symmetry.space_group_name_H-M   'P 1'
#
loop_
_entity.id
_entity.type
_entity.pdbx_description
1 polymer ?
#
loop_
_entity_poly.entity_id
_entity_poly.type
_entity_poly.pdbx_seq_one_letter_code
_entity_poly.pdbx_strand_id
1 'polypeptide(L)'
;MALADLAGYPAHRESARPGIVDFVERPVGHLDEFNLHWTRNVENAVKPVTNGVKCGPVQIDFNHGTTTLAFKFSGGAIIATDSRASSGSYIASATTDKILIINKYLLGTMAGGAADCAYWERVLSKQCRLFELRNKERMSVAAASKLLANMLYEYKGAGLSIGTTIVGWDKKGAGIYYVDDDGQRFTGDLFSVGSGSTYAYGVLDTMYKYDMKNEEAYELARRAIYHATHRDAASGGFINRMLRRLLCSGCFLFLTTFVCEYVLYYWTIHRCSWPALPHGTQMEYPLPYNFSRVLVLADPHLVGPVRGHRLDRIRRDWQIRQAFQTALTLLQPKLVFILGDIFDEGSWIGDADFRSHLERYHYIFQHDRSKIIVKNVVGNHDIGFHYAIYPYVDNRFRRKMTPSRNSSSVRLWSHAGVHYVMANSMAFEGDECYLCSEAERNVHAIAYRLQCMPVNRSPTAVARCPLEEDYSQPKSFVDLDSDTSRPDSYTRPILLQHFPLYRDTESSCSSQPADAMPHTGRLKKYRPRWDCLSLEASQKLLEQLRPRLVLSGHSHYACQLEHRLPGEPDTVVPEITVASFSWRNLPNPSFLLPHREEKNKDGWGRELVLAYYNHSEVCASNPTLYLDCSCLGNLAVSQPPCFLRVAWQLGIGRILQPNDCSN
;
A
#
# COMPACT_ATOMS: atom_id res chain seq x y z
N MET A 1 -20.63 -24.10 9.97
CA MET A 1 -20.94 -24.54 8.60
C MET A 1 -20.25 -25.87 8.41
N ALA A 2 -20.91 -26.76 7.68
CA ALA A 2 -20.57 -28.16 7.56
C ALA A 2 -19.22 -28.42 6.89
N LEU A 3 -18.59 -29.56 7.21
CA LEU A 3 -17.41 -30.08 6.48
C LEU A 3 -17.66 -30.26 4.96
N ALA A 4 -18.94 -30.29 4.54
CA ALA A 4 -19.38 -30.41 3.15
C ALA A 4 -18.81 -29.33 2.22
N ASP A 5 -18.70 -28.09 2.69
CA ASP A 5 -18.35 -26.94 1.84
C ASP A 5 -16.83 -26.86 1.51
N LEU A 6 -16.00 -27.69 2.16
CA LEU A 6 -14.53 -27.72 2.01
C LEU A 6 -14.00 -28.84 1.11
N ALA A 7 -14.82 -29.84 0.79
CA ALA A 7 -14.39 -31.07 0.13
C ALA A 7 -14.58 -31.10 -1.39
N GLY A 8 -15.26 -30.12 -1.98
CA GLY A 8 -15.44 -30.01 -3.43
C GLY A 8 -16.36 -31.06 -4.06
N TYR A 9 -17.19 -31.76 -3.27
CA TYR A 9 -18.26 -32.63 -3.79
C TYR A 9 -19.60 -31.90 -3.70
N PRO A 10 -20.37 -31.81 -4.81
CA PRO A 10 -21.59 -31.02 -4.83
C PRO A 10 -22.69 -31.68 -4.00
N ALA A 11 -23.21 -30.96 -3.00
CA ALA A 11 -24.59 -31.16 -2.56
C ALA A 11 -25.52 -30.70 -3.69
N HIS A 12 -26.69 -31.33 -3.81
CA HIS A 12 -27.72 -30.97 -4.78
C HIS A 12 -27.94 -29.45 -4.83
N ARG A 13 -27.89 -28.91 -6.06
CA ARG A 13 -27.84 -27.48 -6.44
C ARG A 13 -28.90 -26.61 -5.74
N GLU A 14 -28.43 -25.47 -5.22
CA GLU A 14 -28.87 -24.15 -5.70
C GLU A 14 -27.71 -23.14 -5.61
N SER A 15 -27.48 -22.48 -6.76
CA SER A 15 -26.68 -21.25 -7.02
C SER A 15 -25.47 -20.87 -6.16
N ALA A 16 -24.24 -21.05 -6.69
CA ALA A 16 -23.27 -19.96 -6.95
C ALA A 16 -21.91 -20.50 -7.47
N ARG A 17 -21.22 -19.68 -8.26
CA ARG A 17 -20.04 -19.95 -9.11
C ARG A 17 -18.70 -19.59 -8.39
N PRO A 18 -17.51 -19.96 -8.95
CA PRO A 18 -16.41 -20.61 -8.21
C PRO A 18 -15.17 -19.74 -7.92
N GLY A 19 -14.27 -20.24 -7.04
CA GLY A 19 -12.86 -19.82 -6.94
C GLY A 19 -12.18 -20.26 -5.63
N ILE A 20 -11.47 -21.39 -5.61
CA ILE A 20 -9.99 -21.55 -5.61
C ILE A 20 -9.30 -21.13 -4.30
N VAL A 21 -8.63 -22.09 -3.64
CA VAL A 21 -8.05 -22.01 -2.28
C VAL A 21 -6.58 -22.42 -2.31
N ASP A 22 -5.68 -21.56 -1.81
CA ASP A 22 -4.28 -21.89 -1.48
C ASP A 22 -3.91 -21.18 -0.16
N PHE A 23 -3.65 -21.94 0.91
CA PHE A 23 -2.36 -22.16 1.59
C PHE A 23 -1.75 -20.91 2.26
N VAL A 24 -1.75 -20.93 3.60
CA VAL A 24 -0.83 -20.14 4.41
C VAL A 24 -0.09 -21.14 5.32
N GLU A 25 1.19 -21.34 5.03
CA GLU A 25 2.16 -22.00 5.89
C GLU A 25 2.47 -21.11 7.10
N ARG A 26 2.67 -21.72 8.27
CA ARG A 26 3.37 -21.07 9.38
C ARG A 26 4.78 -21.67 9.46
N PRO A 27 5.83 -20.86 9.67
CA PRO A 27 7.18 -21.36 9.79
C PRO A 27 7.34 -22.18 11.07
N VAL A 28 7.94 -23.36 10.92
CA VAL A 28 8.42 -24.21 12.01
C VAL A 28 9.72 -23.59 12.50
N GLY A 29 9.70 -22.97 13.67
CA GLY A 29 10.92 -22.58 14.37
C GLY A 29 11.73 -23.83 14.71
N HIS A 30 13.01 -23.83 14.34
CA HIS A 30 14.00 -24.79 14.82
C HIS A 30 14.05 -24.67 16.35
N LEU A 31 13.72 -25.76 17.05
CA LEU A 31 14.02 -25.88 18.47
C LEU A 31 15.49 -26.27 18.57
N ASP A 32 16.34 -25.29 18.82
CA ASP A 32 17.72 -25.53 19.21
C ASP A 32 17.75 -26.13 20.63
N GLU A 33 18.62 -27.12 20.79
CA GLU A 33 18.85 -27.90 22.01
C GLU A 33 19.16 -26.99 23.21
N PHE A 34 18.22 -26.92 24.16
CA PHE A 34 18.52 -26.44 25.51
C PHE A 34 19.02 -27.61 26.36
N ASN A 35 20.33 -27.60 26.62
CA ASN A 35 20.97 -28.39 27.67
C ASN A 35 20.29 -28.14 29.03
N LEU A 36 19.58 -29.13 29.56
CA LEU A 36 19.13 -29.16 30.94
C LEU A 36 20.00 -30.17 31.72
N HIS A 37 20.98 -29.66 32.46
CA HIS A 37 21.62 -30.41 33.53
C HIS A 37 20.62 -30.56 34.68
N TRP A 38 20.19 -31.79 34.95
CA TRP A 38 19.48 -32.16 36.18
C TRP A 38 20.30 -33.19 36.95
N THR A 39 20.65 -32.85 38.19
CA THR A 39 21.39 -33.70 39.12
C THR A 39 20.48 -34.81 39.69
N ARG A 40 21.05 -36.02 39.79
CA ARG A 40 20.41 -37.20 40.43
C ARG A 40 20.11 -36.92 41.91
N ASN A 41 18.87 -37.11 42.32
CA ASN A 41 18.50 -37.74 43.60
C ASN A 41 16.98 -37.97 43.66
N VAL A 42 16.52 -39.17 43.27
CA VAL A 42 15.12 -39.59 43.39
C VAL A 42 15.02 -41.02 43.94
N GLU A 43 15.90 -41.41 44.87
CA GLU A 43 15.87 -42.75 45.47
C GLU A 43 14.73 -42.94 46.49
N ASN A 44 14.03 -41.88 46.93
CA ASN A 44 13.06 -41.96 48.03
C ASN A 44 11.58 -41.74 47.64
N ALA A 45 11.24 -41.59 46.36
CA ALA A 45 9.88 -41.17 45.95
C ALA A 45 8.97 -42.29 45.41
N VAL A 46 9.46 -43.51 45.21
CA VAL A 46 8.69 -44.57 44.53
C VAL A 46 8.56 -45.80 45.43
N LYS A 47 7.33 -46.12 45.87
CA LYS A 47 7.01 -47.41 46.51
C LYS A 47 6.40 -48.37 45.47
N PRO A 48 6.68 -49.69 45.52
CA PRO A 48 6.15 -50.64 44.55
C PRO A 48 4.66 -50.92 44.77
N VAL A 49 3.88 -50.99 43.69
CA VAL A 49 2.42 -51.26 43.67
C VAL A 49 2.14 -52.65 43.09
N THR A 50 1.04 -53.27 43.56
CA THR A 50 0.82 -54.73 43.60
C THR A 50 0.05 -55.36 42.43
N ASN A 51 -0.40 -54.63 41.39
CA ASN A 51 -1.08 -55.21 40.20
C ASN A 51 -0.84 -54.38 38.90
N GLY A 52 -0.43 -55.02 37.78
CA GLY A 52 -0.14 -54.40 36.47
C GLY A 52 0.63 -55.32 35.48
N VAL A 53 0.96 -54.87 34.25
CA VAL A 53 1.62 -55.67 33.17
C VAL A 53 3.13 -55.85 33.42
N LYS A 54 3.66 -57.05 33.15
CA LYS A 54 5.07 -57.43 33.43
C LYS A 54 6.04 -57.09 32.28
N CYS A 55 6.92 -56.13 32.54
CA CYS A 55 8.23 -55.98 31.91
C CYS A 55 9.27 -55.67 33.00
N GLY A 56 9.90 -56.67 33.64
CA GLY A 56 10.87 -56.42 34.74
C GLY A 56 10.28 -55.69 35.97
N PRO A 57 11.06 -55.26 36.99
CA PRO A 57 10.54 -55.01 38.34
C PRO A 57 9.80 -53.67 38.51
N VAL A 58 9.51 -52.92 37.43
CA VAL A 58 8.79 -51.65 37.51
C VAL A 58 7.61 -51.67 36.56
N GLN A 59 6.41 -51.65 37.13
CA GLN A 59 5.15 -51.50 36.38
C GLN A 59 4.75 -50.03 36.43
N ILE A 60 4.58 -49.39 35.27
CA ILE A 60 4.09 -48.02 35.16
C ILE A 60 2.62 -48.09 34.73
N ASP A 61 1.72 -47.67 35.63
CA ASP A 61 0.30 -47.55 35.33
C ASP A 61 0.02 -46.13 34.85
N PHE A 62 -0.37 -45.99 33.59
CA PHE A 62 -0.67 -44.70 33.00
C PHE A 62 -2.14 -44.33 33.25
N ASN A 63 -2.40 -43.54 34.28
CA ASN A 63 -3.70 -42.92 34.46
C ASN A 63 -3.90 -41.83 33.40
N HIS A 64 -4.52 -42.20 32.28
CA HIS A 64 -4.87 -41.29 31.19
C HIS A 64 -6.24 -40.67 31.42
N GLY A 65 -6.27 -39.36 31.70
CA GLY A 65 -7.49 -38.58 31.82
C GLY A 65 -7.84 -37.82 30.56
N THR A 66 -8.93 -38.18 29.88
CA THR A 66 -9.37 -37.51 28.64
C THR A 66 -10.82 -37.82 28.31
N THR A 67 -11.54 -36.84 27.74
CA THR A 67 -12.80 -37.09 27.04
C THR A 67 -12.73 -36.47 25.64
N THR A 68 -12.83 -37.31 24.62
CA THR A 68 -13.04 -36.87 23.24
C THR A 68 -14.35 -37.45 22.72
N LEU A 69 -15.00 -36.73 21.81
CA LEU A 69 -16.17 -37.22 21.09
C LEU A 69 -16.18 -36.72 19.66
N ALA A 70 -16.78 -37.51 18.78
CA ALA A 70 -17.10 -37.10 17.44
C ALA A 70 -18.42 -37.74 16.98
N PHE A 71 -19.24 -37.01 16.24
CA PHE A 71 -20.46 -37.56 15.65
C PHE A 71 -20.81 -36.91 14.31
N LYS A 72 -21.47 -37.66 13.43
CA LYS A 72 -21.98 -37.20 12.14
C LYS A 72 -23.37 -36.60 12.31
N PHE A 73 -23.74 -35.65 11.47
CA PHE A 73 -25.10 -35.13 11.36
C PHE A 73 -25.32 -34.56 9.95
N SER A 74 -26.51 -34.03 9.66
CA SER A 74 -26.87 -33.46 8.36
C SER A 74 -25.88 -32.37 7.89
N GLY A 75 -25.33 -31.60 8.84
CA GLY A 75 -24.27 -30.61 8.62
C GLY A 75 -22.85 -31.19 8.71
N GLY A 76 -22.65 -32.50 8.54
CA GLY A 76 -21.33 -33.13 8.47
C GLY A 76 -20.89 -33.83 9.73
N ALA A 77 -19.81 -33.37 10.38
CA ALA A 77 -19.30 -34.00 11.59
C ALA A 77 -18.82 -32.97 12.61
N ILE A 78 -19.06 -33.25 13.88
CA ILE A 78 -18.55 -32.49 15.02
C ILE A 78 -17.45 -33.29 15.69
N ILE A 79 -16.42 -32.59 16.16
CA ILE A 79 -15.37 -33.08 17.03
C ILE A 79 -15.29 -32.14 18.24
N ALA A 80 -15.28 -32.70 19.45
CA ALA A 80 -15.13 -31.93 20.68
C ALA A 80 -14.28 -32.70 21.68
N THR A 81 -13.45 -31.98 22.42
CA THR A 81 -12.58 -32.56 23.45
C THR A 81 -12.56 -31.68 24.69
N ASP A 82 -12.19 -32.26 25.82
CA ASP A 82 -11.66 -31.51 26.95
C ASP A 82 -10.20 -31.07 26.68
N SER A 83 -9.56 -30.41 27.64
CA SER A 83 -8.19 -29.89 27.49
C SER A 83 -7.26 -30.22 28.68
N ARG A 84 -7.68 -31.06 29.62
CA ARG A 84 -6.87 -31.43 30.79
C ARG A 84 -5.88 -32.55 30.45
N ALA A 85 -4.62 -32.41 30.82
CA ALA A 85 -3.63 -33.48 30.82
C ALA A 85 -3.19 -33.78 32.26
N SER A 86 -3.32 -35.03 32.68
CA SER A 86 -2.97 -35.51 34.01
C SER A 86 -1.74 -36.41 33.98
N SER A 87 -0.96 -36.38 35.06
CA SER A 87 0.12 -37.32 35.36
C SER A 87 -0.18 -37.97 36.70
N GLY A 88 -0.95 -39.06 36.69
CA GLY A 88 -1.56 -39.60 37.90
C GLY A 88 -2.66 -38.67 38.42
N SER A 89 -2.67 -38.39 39.72
CA SER A 89 -3.60 -37.44 40.34
C SER A 89 -3.23 -35.96 40.14
N TYR A 90 -2.01 -35.69 39.65
CA TYR A 90 -1.54 -34.33 39.40
C TYR A 90 -2.00 -33.84 38.02
N ILE A 91 -2.58 -32.65 37.96
CA ILE A 91 -2.95 -32.00 36.70
C ILE A 91 -1.70 -31.32 36.14
N ALA A 92 -1.12 -31.90 35.09
CA ALA A 92 0.08 -31.37 34.43
C ALA A 92 -0.22 -30.13 33.57
N SER A 93 -1.38 -30.12 32.89
CA SER A 93 -1.85 -28.97 32.13
C SER A 93 -3.38 -28.93 32.08
N ALA A 94 -3.96 -27.73 32.03
CA ALA A 94 -5.39 -27.53 31.83
C ALA A 94 -5.73 -27.06 30.40
N THR A 95 -4.74 -26.87 29.52
CA THR A 95 -4.90 -26.21 28.21
C THR A 95 -4.27 -27.02 27.05
N THR A 96 -4.23 -28.35 27.17
CA THR A 96 -3.70 -29.22 26.12
C THR A 96 -4.68 -29.33 24.95
N ASP A 97 -4.20 -29.08 23.73
CA ASP A 97 -4.98 -29.28 22.52
C ASP A 97 -5.05 -30.76 22.16
N LYS A 98 -6.24 -31.35 22.28
CA LYS A 98 -6.49 -32.75 21.96
C LYS A 98 -7.14 -32.99 20.60
N ILE A 99 -7.31 -31.93 19.80
CA ILE A 99 -7.70 -32.02 18.40
C ILE A 99 -6.45 -31.78 17.56
N LEU A 100 -5.96 -32.82 16.93
CA LEU A 100 -4.74 -32.79 16.12
C LEU A 100 -5.10 -32.56 14.65
N ILE A 101 -4.44 -31.58 14.03
CA ILE A 101 -4.68 -31.24 12.64
C ILE A 101 -3.76 -32.09 11.77
N ILE A 102 -4.31 -33.17 11.20
CA ILE A 102 -3.57 -34.05 10.27
C ILE A 102 -3.36 -33.31 8.95
N ASN A 103 -4.40 -32.72 8.37
CA ASN A 103 -4.30 -31.83 7.21
C ASN A 103 -5.54 -30.91 7.13
N LYS A 104 -5.74 -30.24 5.98
CA LYS A 104 -6.86 -29.30 5.78
C LYS A 104 -8.26 -29.94 5.84
N TYR A 105 -8.38 -31.26 5.71
CA TYR A 105 -9.64 -32.00 5.56
C TYR A 105 -9.74 -33.26 6.45
N LEU A 106 -8.71 -33.56 7.25
CA LEU A 106 -8.62 -34.64 8.22
C LEU A 106 -8.19 -34.08 9.58
N LEU A 107 -8.91 -34.46 10.63
CA LEU A 107 -8.61 -34.19 12.03
C LEU A 107 -8.51 -35.53 12.76
N GLY A 108 -7.68 -35.58 13.79
CA GLY A 108 -7.63 -36.69 14.74
C GLY A 108 -7.81 -36.20 16.16
N THR A 109 -8.14 -37.12 17.06
CA THR A 109 -8.31 -36.84 18.49
C THR A 109 -7.21 -37.52 19.28
N MET A 110 -6.67 -36.83 20.28
CA MET A 110 -5.69 -37.41 21.18
C MET A 110 -6.37 -37.95 22.44
N ALA A 111 -6.38 -39.27 22.61
CA ALA A 111 -6.74 -39.98 23.84
C ALA A 111 -5.79 -41.18 24.04
N GLY A 112 -5.32 -41.37 25.27
CA GLY A 112 -4.23 -42.30 25.60
C GLY A 112 -2.90 -41.56 25.86
N GLY A 113 -1.80 -42.14 25.42
CA GLY A 113 -0.47 -41.55 25.44
C GLY A 113 -0.40 -40.29 24.57
N ALA A 114 -0.16 -39.14 25.19
CA ALA A 114 -0.09 -37.86 24.47
C ALA A 114 1.03 -37.84 23.42
N ALA A 115 2.20 -38.39 23.77
CA ALA A 115 3.34 -38.50 22.86
C ALA A 115 3.02 -39.44 21.69
N ASP A 116 2.41 -40.59 21.96
CA ASP A 116 2.07 -41.60 20.96
C ASP A 116 1.08 -41.05 19.92
N CYS A 117 -0.01 -40.42 20.38
CA CYS A 117 -1.01 -39.81 19.52
C CYS A 117 -0.38 -38.70 18.66
N ALA A 118 0.35 -37.78 19.27
CA ALA A 118 0.95 -36.65 18.56
C ALA A 118 1.98 -37.13 17.51
N TYR A 119 2.78 -38.14 17.84
CA TYR A 119 3.77 -38.69 16.93
C TYR A 119 3.12 -39.41 15.74
N TRP A 120 2.25 -40.39 16.01
CA TRP A 120 1.68 -41.24 14.96
C TRP A 120 0.71 -40.49 14.05
N GLU A 121 -0.04 -39.52 14.56
CA GLU A 121 -0.87 -38.66 13.71
C GLU A 121 -0.03 -37.70 12.85
N ARG A 122 1.13 -37.25 13.34
CA ARG A 122 2.10 -36.48 12.54
C ARG A 122 2.73 -37.35 11.43
N VAL A 123 3.03 -38.62 11.72
CA VAL A 123 3.47 -39.59 10.71
C VAL A 123 2.37 -39.81 9.67
N LEU A 124 1.11 -39.96 10.10
CA LEU A 124 -0.04 -40.06 9.20
C LEU A 124 -0.18 -38.82 8.31
N SER A 125 0.00 -37.62 8.86
CA SER A 125 -0.01 -36.36 8.09
C SER A 125 1.02 -36.38 6.96
N LYS A 126 2.26 -36.80 7.26
CA LYS A 126 3.32 -36.98 6.26
C LYS A 126 2.90 -37.96 5.16
N GLN A 127 2.33 -39.12 5.52
CA GLN A 127 1.89 -40.12 4.55
C GLN A 127 0.73 -39.62 3.68
N CYS A 128 -0.24 -38.92 4.27
CA CYS A 128 -1.34 -38.30 3.54
C CYS A 128 -0.83 -37.30 2.51
N ARG A 129 0.16 -36.48 2.87
CA ARG A 129 0.76 -35.50 1.95
C ARG A 129 1.53 -36.19 0.82
N LEU A 130 2.29 -37.24 1.13
CA LEU A 130 3.02 -38.01 0.12
C LEU A 130 2.08 -38.68 -0.89
N PHE A 131 0.96 -39.25 -0.41
CA PHE A 131 -0.07 -39.81 -1.27
C PHE A 131 -0.68 -38.75 -2.19
N GLU A 132 -0.98 -37.56 -1.66
CA GLU A 132 -1.54 -36.45 -2.45
C GLU A 132 -0.60 -36.00 -3.57
N LEU A 133 0.70 -35.91 -3.29
CA LEU A 133 1.71 -35.57 -4.29
C LEU A 133 1.86 -36.64 -5.38
N ARG A 134 1.81 -37.92 -5.01
CA ARG A 134 1.94 -39.05 -5.96
C ARG A 134 0.73 -39.20 -6.87
N ASN A 135 -0.46 -39.12 -6.29
CA ASN A 135 -1.71 -39.44 -7.01
C ASN A 135 -2.44 -38.20 -7.55
N LYS A 136 -1.98 -36.99 -7.18
CA LYS A 136 -2.67 -35.71 -7.46
C LYS A 136 -4.12 -35.72 -6.97
N GLU A 137 -4.41 -36.53 -5.96
CA GLU A 137 -5.73 -36.71 -5.36
C GLU A 137 -5.58 -36.84 -3.84
N ARG A 138 -6.54 -36.27 -3.11
CA ARG A 138 -6.59 -36.35 -1.64
C ARG A 138 -6.86 -37.78 -1.18
N MET A 139 -6.23 -38.17 -0.07
CA MET A 139 -6.48 -39.47 0.55
C MET A 139 -7.89 -39.49 1.17
N SER A 140 -8.64 -40.59 0.99
CA SER A 140 -9.94 -40.75 1.63
C SER A 140 -9.80 -40.94 3.14
N VAL A 141 -10.85 -40.61 3.91
CA VAL A 141 -10.83 -40.81 5.38
C VAL A 141 -10.69 -42.30 5.70
N ALA A 142 -11.30 -43.15 4.86
CA ALA A 142 -11.19 -44.60 4.95
C ALA A 142 -9.74 -45.09 4.77
N ALA A 143 -9.01 -44.55 3.78
CA ALA A 143 -7.63 -44.94 3.51
C ALA A 143 -6.68 -44.42 4.60
N ALA A 144 -6.86 -43.16 5.04
CA ALA A 144 -6.04 -42.58 6.11
C ALA A 144 -6.16 -43.35 7.42
N SER A 145 -7.39 -43.67 7.84
CA SER A 145 -7.62 -44.50 9.04
C SER A 145 -7.08 -45.91 8.91
N LYS A 146 -7.15 -46.54 7.72
CA LYS A 146 -6.60 -47.88 7.51
C LYS A 146 -5.07 -47.89 7.52
N LEU A 147 -4.44 -46.85 6.96
CA LEU A 147 -3.00 -46.69 7.00
C LEU A 147 -2.50 -46.53 8.44
N LEU A 148 -3.18 -45.70 9.24
CA LEU A 148 -2.87 -45.55 10.66
C LEU A 148 -2.98 -46.89 11.41
N ALA A 149 -4.10 -47.60 11.25
CA ALA A 149 -4.30 -48.90 11.90
C ALA A 149 -3.20 -49.92 11.54
N ASN A 150 -2.76 -49.94 10.28
CA ASN A 150 -1.67 -50.82 9.86
C ASN A 150 -0.32 -50.42 10.52
N MET A 151 -0.01 -49.13 10.58
CA MET A 151 1.22 -48.65 11.25
C MET A 151 1.22 -48.99 12.75
N LEU A 152 0.08 -48.85 13.44
CA LEU A 152 -0.03 -49.19 14.86
C LEU A 152 0.04 -50.69 15.11
N TYR A 153 -0.55 -51.50 14.23
CA TYR A 153 -0.54 -52.96 14.34
C TYR A 153 0.89 -53.54 14.29
N GLU A 154 1.82 -52.91 13.56
CA GLU A 154 3.24 -53.32 13.53
C GLU A 154 3.91 -53.21 14.91
N TYR A 155 3.38 -52.36 15.79
CA TYR A 155 3.86 -52.13 17.15
C TYR A 155 2.95 -52.75 18.22
N LYS A 156 2.06 -53.67 17.82
CA LYS A 156 1.15 -54.34 18.74
C LYS A 156 1.92 -55.06 19.85
N GLY A 157 1.57 -54.78 21.10
CA GLY A 157 2.22 -55.34 22.28
C GLY A 157 3.53 -54.64 22.70
N ALA A 158 3.95 -53.59 21.98
CA ALA A 158 5.12 -52.77 22.35
C ALA A 158 4.83 -51.72 23.44
N GLY A 159 3.59 -51.64 23.93
CA GLY A 159 3.17 -50.71 24.99
C GLY A 159 2.75 -49.33 24.51
N LEU A 160 2.31 -49.18 23.25
CA LEU A 160 1.63 -47.96 22.79
C LEU A 160 0.27 -47.81 23.48
N SER A 161 -0.16 -46.57 23.69
CA SER A 161 -1.50 -46.25 24.23
C SER A 161 -2.16 -45.21 23.34
N ILE A 162 -3.05 -45.62 22.45
CA ILE A 162 -3.69 -44.73 21.48
C ILE A 162 -5.14 -45.13 21.29
N GLY A 163 -6.05 -44.19 21.52
CA GLY A 163 -7.44 -44.27 21.06
C GLY A 163 -7.79 -42.99 20.30
N THR A 164 -7.61 -42.98 18.99
CA THR A 164 -7.87 -41.78 18.17
C THR A 164 -9.09 -41.96 17.28
N THR A 165 -9.84 -40.88 17.11
CA THR A 165 -10.94 -40.79 16.16
C THR A 165 -10.51 -39.92 14.99
N ILE A 166 -10.35 -40.54 13.82
CA ILE A 166 -10.06 -39.85 12.56
C ILE A 166 -11.37 -39.37 11.96
N VAL A 167 -11.51 -38.05 11.83
CA VAL A 167 -12.68 -37.36 11.29
C VAL A 167 -12.29 -36.60 10.04
N GLY A 168 -13.09 -36.70 8.99
CA GLY A 168 -12.91 -35.87 7.82
C GLY A 168 -14.04 -35.96 6.81
N TRP A 169 -13.81 -35.37 5.64
CA TRP A 169 -14.76 -35.41 4.55
C TRP A 169 -14.08 -35.84 3.26
N ASP A 170 -14.63 -36.87 2.61
CA ASP A 170 -14.16 -37.38 1.34
C ASP A 170 -15.31 -37.53 0.31
N LYS A 171 -15.07 -38.25 -0.79
CA LYS A 171 -16.05 -38.44 -1.87
C LYS A 171 -17.36 -39.09 -1.40
N LYS A 172 -17.33 -39.82 -0.27
CA LYS A 172 -18.48 -40.51 0.32
C LYS A 172 -19.19 -39.66 1.39
N GLY A 173 -18.74 -38.44 1.63
CA GLY A 173 -19.27 -37.54 2.66
C GLY A 173 -18.43 -37.53 3.94
N ALA A 174 -19.08 -37.23 5.06
CA ALA A 174 -18.44 -37.23 6.38
C ALA A 174 -18.05 -38.65 6.81
N GLY A 175 -16.75 -38.86 7.02
CA GLY A 175 -16.18 -40.10 7.54
C GLY A 175 -15.73 -39.94 8.98
N ILE A 176 -16.10 -40.89 9.82
CA ILE A 176 -15.58 -41.02 11.19
C ILE A 176 -15.10 -42.46 11.39
N TYR A 177 -13.86 -42.59 11.85
CA TYR A 177 -13.23 -43.87 12.13
C TYR A 177 -12.52 -43.84 13.47
N TYR A 178 -12.82 -44.80 14.32
CA TYR A 178 -12.05 -45.08 15.52
C TYR A 178 -10.88 -46.00 15.17
N VAL A 179 -9.69 -45.70 15.69
CA VAL A 179 -8.47 -46.50 15.56
C VAL A 179 -7.77 -46.59 16.91
N ASP A 180 -7.35 -47.79 17.30
CA ASP A 180 -6.60 -48.03 18.54
C ASP A 180 -5.21 -48.63 18.33
N ASP A 181 -4.43 -48.72 19.42
CA ASP A 181 -3.08 -49.30 19.45
C ASP A 181 -3.04 -50.83 19.22
N ASP A 182 -4.17 -51.52 19.32
CA ASP A 182 -4.31 -52.92 18.94
C ASP A 182 -4.43 -53.12 17.41
N GLY A 183 -4.52 -52.02 16.66
CA GLY A 183 -4.76 -51.98 15.23
C GLY A 183 -6.23 -52.20 14.84
N GLN A 184 -7.16 -52.12 15.80
CA GLN A 184 -8.58 -52.19 15.52
C GLN A 184 -9.02 -50.91 14.79
N ARG A 185 -10.03 -51.07 13.95
CA ARG A 185 -10.55 -49.97 13.15
C ARG A 185 -12.03 -50.14 12.90
N PHE A 186 -12.81 -49.24 13.47
CA PHE A 186 -14.27 -49.22 13.32
C PHE A 186 -14.72 -47.95 12.59
N THR A 187 -15.83 -48.05 11.88
CA THR A 187 -16.55 -46.90 11.36
C THR A 187 -17.92 -46.83 12.01
N GLY A 188 -18.41 -45.62 12.21
CA GLY A 188 -19.66 -45.36 12.91
C GLY A 188 -20.09 -43.92 12.73
N ASP A 189 -21.28 -43.61 13.24
CA ASP A 189 -21.84 -42.26 13.19
C ASP A 189 -21.53 -41.45 14.45
N LEU A 190 -21.10 -42.11 15.52
CA LEU A 190 -20.78 -41.49 16.79
C LEU A 190 -19.72 -42.32 17.53
N PHE A 191 -18.72 -41.63 18.08
CA PHE A 191 -17.74 -42.22 18.99
C PHE A 191 -17.45 -41.25 20.14
N SER A 192 -17.18 -41.81 21.32
CA SER A 192 -16.51 -41.12 22.41
C SER A 192 -15.39 -41.99 22.96
N VAL A 193 -14.24 -41.38 23.24
CA VAL A 193 -12.99 -42.07 23.62
C VAL A 193 -12.35 -41.39 24.83
N GLY A 194 -11.69 -42.18 25.67
CA GLY A 194 -11.01 -41.74 26.88
C GLY A 194 -11.78 -42.09 28.17
N SER A 195 -11.21 -41.70 29.31
CA SER A 195 -11.74 -42.00 30.66
C SER A 195 -13.17 -41.49 30.89
N GLY A 196 -13.53 -40.33 30.35
CA GLY A 196 -14.87 -39.76 30.52
C GLY A 196 -15.87 -40.15 29.41
N SER A 197 -15.49 -41.08 28.53
CA SER A 197 -16.30 -41.47 27.37
C SER A 197 -17.70 -41.99 27.72
N THR A 198 -17.82 -42.82 28.77
CA THR A 198 -19.10 -43.39 29.20
C THR A 198 -20.11 -42.33 29.63
N TYR A 199 -19.64 -41.25 30.28
CA TYR A 199 -20.49 -40.11 30.64
C TYR A 199 -20.92 -39.29 29.42
N ALA A 200 -20.03 -39.13 28.44
CA ALA A 200 -20.35 -38.45 27.20
C ALA A 200 -21.40 -39.22 26.39
N TYR A 201 -21.28 -40.55 26.27
CA TYR A 201 -22.27 -41.41 25.60
C TYR A 201 -23.68 -41.23 26.18
N GLY A 202 -23.84 -41.19 27.51
CA GLY A 202 -25.17 -41.01 28.12
C GLY A 202 -25.90 -39.74 27.67
N VAL A 203 -25.17 -38.64 27.46
CA VAL A 203 -25.73 -37.38 26.95
C VAL A 203 -25.95 -37.43 25.44
N LEU A 204 -24.96 -37.96 24.72
CA LEU A 204 -25.00 -38.09 23.26
C LEU A 204 -26.16 -38.96 22.81
N ASP A 205 -26.29 -40.18 23.33
CA ASP A 205 -27.30 -41.15 22.91
C ASP A 205 -28.73 -40.68 23.22
N THR A 206 -28.91 -39.84 24.24
CA THR A 206 -30.22 -39.29 24.60
C THR A 206 -30.68 -38.16 23.68
N MET A 207 -29.76 -37.32 23.22
CA MET A 207 -30.08 -36.05 22.54
C MET A 207 -29.69 -36.02 21.06
N TYR A 208 -28.94 -37.02 20.59
CA TYR A 208 -28.47 -37.08 19.21
C TYR A 208 -29.61 -37.32 18.22
N LYS A 209 -29.64 -36.49 17.16
CA LYS A 209 -30.46 -36.70 15.96
C LYS A 209 -29.63 -36.40 14.72
N TYR A 210 -29.81 -37.18 13.66
CA TYR A 210 -29.05 -36.94 12.43
C TYR A 210 -29.41 -35.58 11.78
N ASP A 211 -30.67 -35.16 11.85
CA ASP A 211 -31.24 -33.97 11.21
C ASP A 211 -31.16 -32.68 12.06
N MET A 212 -30.22 -32.60 13.02
CA MET A 212 -30.02 -31.40 13.84
C MET A 212 -29.54 -30.18 13.04
N LYS A 213 -29.93 -28.98 13.50
CA LYS A 213 -29.30 -27.73 13.06
C LYS A 213 -27.88 -27.63 13.63
N ASN A 214 -27.05 -26.82 12.98
CA ASN A 214 -25.65 -26.59 13.39
C ASN A 214 -25.54 -26.16 14.86
N GLU A 215 -26.39 -25.25 15.30
CA GLU A 215 -26.41 -24.68 16.65
C GLU A 215 -26.81 -25.72 17.69
N GLU A 216 -27.75 -26.60 17.36
CA GLU A 216 -28.17 -27.73 18.20
C GLU A 216 -27.04 -28.75 18.35
N ALA A 217 -26.32 -29.06 17.26
CA ALA A 217 -25.16 -29.95 17.28
C ALA A 217 -24.02 -29.38 18.16
N TYR A 218 -23.76 -28.06 18.14
CA TYR A 218 -22.75 -27.45 19.01
C TYR A 218 -23.10 -27.53 20.48
N GLU A 219 -24.38 -27.34 20.79
CA GLU A 219 -24.88 -27.38 22.15
C GLU A 219 -24.89 -28.81 22.67
N LEU A 220 -25.22 -29.80 21.84
CA LEU A 220 -25.09 -31.22 22.17
C LEU A 220 -23.65 -31.58 22.52
N ALA A 221 -22.70 -31.26 21.63
CA ALA A 221 -21.28 -31.53 21.86
C ALA A 221 -20.75 -30.82 23.12
N ARG A 222 -21.20 -29.58 23.37
CA ARG A 222 -20.89 -28.85 24.61
C ARG A 222 -21.33 -29.60 25.84
N ARG A 223 -22.61 -29.97 25.88
CA ARG A 223 -23.23 -30.59 27.05
C ARG A 223 -22.60 -31.94 27.33
N ALA A 224 -22.33 -32.73 26.29
CA ALA A 224 -21.69 -34.02 26.44
C ALA A 224 -20.29 -33.92 27.09
N ILE A 225 -19.41 -33.05 26.59
CA ILE A 225 -18.10 -32.82 27.24
C ILE A 225 -18.28 -32.22 28.64
N TYR A 226 -19.18 -31.25 28.82
CA TYR A 226 -19.41 -30.62 30.12
C TYR A 226 -19.80 -31.65 31.19
N HIS A 227 -20.78 -32.51 30.90
CA HIS A 227 -21.21 -33.55 31.84
C HIS A 227 -20.13 -34.61 32.09
N ALA A 228 -19.34 -34.96 31.07
CA ALA A 228 -18.19 -35.84 31.25
C ALA A 228 -17.13 -35.22 32.18
N THR A 229 -16.74 -33.96 31.95
CA THR A 229 -15.77 -33.24 32.81
C THR A 229 -16.28 -33.00 34.23
N HIS A 230 -17.60 -33.02 34.45
CA HIS A 230 -18.20 -32.90 35.77
C HIS A 230 -18.09 -34.19 36.60
N ARG A 231 -18.05 -35.36 35.94
CA ARG A 231 -18.03 -36.67 36.61
C ARG A 231 -16.66 -37.33 36.60
N ASP A 232 -15.93 -37.23 35.50
CA ASP A 232 -14.59 -37.79 35.36
C ASP A 232 -13.53 -36.81 35.92
N ALA A 233 -12.84 -37.22 36.99
CA ALA A 233 -11.82 -36.40 37.63
C ALA A 233 -10.64 -36.05 36.70
N ALA A 234 -10.38 -36.94 35.74
CA ALA A 234 -9.23 -36.86 34.87
C ALA A 234 -9.50 -36.01 33.60
N SER A 235 -10.77 -35.64 33.35
CA SER A 235 -11.18 -34.73 32.28
C SER A 235 -11.50 -33.32 32.79
N GLY A 236 -11.20 -32.27 32.03
CA GLY A 236 -11.52 -30.89 32.44
C GLY A 236 -10.85 -29.80 31.61
N GLY A 237 -10.77 -28.60 32.18
CA GLY A 237 -10.24 -27.42 31.49
C GLY A 237 -11.32 -26.74 30.65
N PHE A 238 -10.99 -26.36 29.41
CA PHE A 238 -11.91 -25.74 28.47
C PHE A 238 -12.35 -26.75 27.41
N ILE A 239 -13.54 -26.52 26.85
CA ILE A 239 -14.08 -27.37 25.80
C ILE A 239 -13.54 -26.87 24.46
N ASN A 240 -12.55 -27.57 23.92
CA ASN A 240 -12.06 -27.32 22.58
C ASN A 240 -13.12 -27.80 21.58
N ARG A 241 -13.66 -26.87 20.80
CA ARG A 241 -14.54 -27.16 19.67
C ARG A 241 -13.97 -26.53 18.43
N MET A 242 -13.80 -27.34 17.39
CA MET A 242 -13.40 -26.83 16.09
C MET A 242 -14.61 -26.83 15.15
N LEU A 243 -15.07 -25.62 14.81
CA LEU A 243 -15.94 -25.38 13.67
C LEU A 243 -15.35 -24.20 12.88
N ARG A 244 -15.00 -24.42 11.61
CA ARG A 244 -14.50 -23.34 10.76
C ARG A 244 -15.68 -22.60 10.09
N ARG A 245 -15.88 -21.32 10.38
CA ARG A 245 -16.71 -20.40 9.56
C ARG A 245 -15.85 -19.21 9.13
N LEU A 246 -15.64 -19.06 7.81
CA LEU A 246 -15.03 -17.91 7.13
C LEU A 246 -16.14 -16.99 6.60
N LEU A 247 -16.70 -16.10 7.42
CA LEU A 247 -17.75 -15.17 6.95
C LEU A 247 -17.54 -13.68 7.30
N CYS A 248 -16.40 -13.28 7.88
CA CYS A 248 -16.07 -11.86 8.09
C CYS A 248 -14.93 -11.32 7.20
N SER A 249 -14.20 -12.18 6.49
CA SER A 249 -12.99 -11.75 5.77
C SER A 249 -13.33 -10.93 4.52
N GLY A 250 -14.31 -11.35 3.71
CA GLY A 250 -14.65 -10.67 2.44
C GLY A 250 -15.18 -9.24 2.63
N CYS A 251 -16.09 -9.02 3.58
CA CYS A 251 -16.57 -7.68 3.91
C CYS A 251 -15.47 -6.81 4.52
N PHE A 252 -14.60 -7.39 5.35
CA PHE A 252 -13.45 -6.67 5.89
C PHE A 252 -12.45 -6.30 4.81
N LEU A 253 -12.14 -7.22 3.88
CA LEU A 253 -11.29 -6.99 2.71
C LEU A 253 -11.87 -5.91 1.79
N PHE A 254 -13.17 -6.00 1.49
CA PHE A 254 -13.85 -5.01 0.67
C PHE A 254 -13.88 -3.66 1.36
N LEU A 255 -14.23 -3.60 2.65
CA LEU A 255 -14.26 -2.36 3.42
C LEU A 255 -12.86 -1.75 3.52
N THR A 256 -11.84 -2.56 3.82
CA THR A 256 -10.44 -2.12 3.88
C THR A 256 -10.01 -1.59 2.52
N THR A 257 -10.31 -2.31 1.44
CA THR A 257 -9.99 -1.87 0.07
C THR A 257 -10.74 -0.59 -0.25
N PHE A 258 -12.04 -0.49 0.02
CA PHE A 258 -12.82 0.71 -0.25
C PHE A 258 -12.30 1.92 0.55
N VAL A 259 -11.98 1.72 1.82
CA VAL A 259 -11.42 2.76 2.68
C VAL A 259 -10.06 3.22 2.16
N CYS A 260 -9.13 2.29 1.93
CA CYS A 260 -7.78 2.60 1.47
C CYS A 260 -7.75 3.17 0.05
N GLU A 261 -8.61 2.68 -0.83
CA GLU A 261 -8.58 3.03 -2.26
C GLU A 261 -9.38 4.32 -2.57
N TYR A 262 -10.39 4.66 -1.75
CA TYR A 262 -11.27 5.79 -2.05
C TYR A 262 -11.42 6.75 -0.86
N VAL A 263 -11.82 6.25 0.31
CA VAL A 263 -12.18 7.12 1.44
C VAL A 263 -10.99 7.95 1.92
N LEU A 264 -9.79 7.36 1.98
CA LEU A 264 -8.59 8.07 2.46
C LEU A 264 -8.26 9.31 1.62
N TYR A 265 -8.34 9.24 0.29
CA TYR A 265 -8.04 10.39 -0.57
C TYR A 265 -9.02 11.53 -0.34
N TYR A 266 -10.31 11.23 -0.27
CA TYR A 266 -11.35 12.22 -0.01
C TYR A 266 -11.23 12.82 1.39
N TRP A 267 -11.01 12.00 2.41
CA TRP A 267 -10.84 12.45 3.79
C TRP A 267 -9.63 13.37 3.95
N THR A 268 -8.50 13.01 3.32
CA THR A 268 -7.28 13.80 3.39
C THR A 268 -7.42 15.12 2.64
N ILE A 269 -7.89 15.10 1.39
CA ILE A 269 -8.01 16.32 0.56
C ILE A 269 -9.15 17.23 1.02
N HIS A 270 -10.21 16.70 1.65
CA HIS A 270 -11.30 17.52 2.20
C HIS A 270 -10.82 18.48 3.31
N ARG A 271 -9.71 18.16 3.99
CA ARG A 271 -9.10 19.04 4.99
C ARG A 271 -8.37 20.23 4.37
N CYS A 272 -8.05 20.14 3.08
CA CYS A 272 -7.49 21.26 2.34
C CYS A 272 -8.60 22.25 1.96
N SER A 273 -8.43 23.51 2.34
CA SER A 273 -9.32 24.61 1.94
C SER A 273 -8.54 25.67 1.18
N TRP A 274 -9.21 26.35 0.25
CA TRP A 274 -8.64 27.57 -0.32
C TRP A 274 -8.46 28.61 0.79
N PRO A 275 -7.29 29.23 0.93
CA PRO A 275 -7.05 30.27 1.92
C PRO A 275 -8.06 31.42 1.77
N ALA A 276 -8.53 31.93 2.92
CA ALA A 276 -9.55 32.99 2.97
C ALA A 276 -8.93 34.36 2.66
N LEU A 277 -9.59 35.13 1.79
CA LEU A 277 -9.22 36.52 1.55
C LEU A 277 -9.47 37.34 2.84
N PRO A 278 -8.55 38.22 3.27
CA PRO A 278 -8.76 39.06 4.45
C PRO A 278 -10.04 39.90 4.30
N HIS A 279 -10.94 39.81 5.29
CA HIS A 279 -12.14 40.65 5.34
C HIS A 279 -11.74 42.12 5.54
N GLY A 280 -12.02 42.99 4.56
CA GLY A 280 -11.95 44.45 4.74
C GLY A 280 -11.42 45.29 3.57
N THR A 281 -10.81 44.70 2.55
CA THR A 281 -10.40 45.45 1.35
C THR A 281 -11.59 45.62 0.40
N GLN A 282 -12.31 46.75 0.51
CA GLN A 282 -13.10 47.26 -0.62
C GLN A 282 -12.13 47.55 -1.77
N MET A 283 -12.15 46.72 -2.82
CA MET A 283 -11.34 46.89 -4.01
C MET A 283 -11.80 48.13 -4.78
N GLU A 284 -10.91 49.10 -4.92
CA GLU A 284 -11.11 50.36 -5.67
C GLU A 284 -10.97 50.19 -7.20
N TYR A 285 -10.70 48.97 -7.68
CA TYR A 285 -10.65 48.62 -9.10
C TYR A 285 -11.36 47.29 -9.33
N PRO A 286 -12.45 47.24 -10.13
CA PRO A 286 -13.06 45.97 -10.50
C PRO A 286 -12.15 45.26 -11.51
N LEU A 287 -11.28 44.37 -11.04
CA LEU A 287 -10.76 43.34 -11.96
C LEU A 287 -11.94 42.43 -12.32
N PRO A 288 -12.27 42.30 -13.62
CA PRO A 288 -13.37 41.46 -14.03
C PRO A 288 -12.94 39.99 -13.79
N TYR A 289 -13.79 39.25 -13.10
CA TYR A 289 -13.80 37.77 -12.95
C TYR A 289 -13.08 37.12 -11.76
N ASN A 290 -13.82 36.20 -11.14
CA ASN A 290 -13.50 35.21 -10.11
C ASN A 290 -12.21 34.39 -10.36
N PHE A 291 -11.04 35.01 -10.24
CA PHE A 291 -9.75 34.33 -10.39
C PHE A 291 -9.08 34.14 -9.03
N SER A 292 -8.93 32.88 -8.57
CA SER A 292 -8.18 32.60 -7.33
C SER A 292 -7.78 31.13 -7.08
N ARG A 293 -8.18 30.18 -7.93
CA ARG A 293 -7.97 28.74 -7.66
C ARG A 293 -7.00 28.10 -8.65
N VAL A 294 -5.72 28.16 -8.30
CA VAL A 294 -4.62 27.52 -9.04
C VAL A 294 -4.15 26.30 -8.27
N LEU A 295 -3.89 25.19 -8.95
CA LEU A 295 -3.28 23.98 -8.39
C LEU A 295 -1.91 23.79 -9.05
N VAL A 296 -0.86 23.55 -8.28
CA VAL A 296 0.50 23.35 -8.83
C VAL A 296 1.04 22.00 -8.36
N LEU A 297 1.48 21.19 -9.31
CA LEU A 297 2.05 19.85 -9.12
C LEU A 297 3.50 19.86 -9.62
N ALA A 298 4.37 19.03 -9.04
CA ALA A 298 5.73 18.80 -9.52
C ALA A 298 6.05 17.29 -9.50
N ASP A 299 7.01 16.87 -10.30
CA ASP A 299 7.59 15.52 -10.35
C ASP A 299 6.59 14.33 -10.25
N PRO A 300 5.53 14.24 -11.09
CA PRO A 300 4.66 13.06 -11.08
C PRO A 300 5.41 11.75 -11.31
N HIS A 301 6.52 11.76 -12.07
CA HIS A 301 7.38 10.61 -12.36
C HIS A 301 6.58 9.38 -12.79
N LEU A 302 5.82 9.50 -13.89
CA LEU A 302 5.14 8.35 -14.49
C LEU A 302 6.18 7.31 -14.89
N VAL A 303 6.15 6.18 -14.17
CA VAL A 303 7.14 5.11 -14.27
C VAL A 303 7.15 4.51 -15.68
N GLY A 304 8.33 4.41 -16.27
CA GLY A 304 8.53 3.88 -17.62
C GLY A 304 8.75 2.36 -17.67
N PRO A 305 8.89 1.80 -18.88
CA PRO A 305 9.07 0.36 -19.08
C PRO A 305 10.50 -0.14 -18.82
N VAL A 306 11.51 0.73 -18.76
CA VAL A 306 12.93 0.32 -18.71
C VAL A 306 13.33 -0.11 -17.30
N ARG A 307 13.09 0.74 -16.30
CA ARG A 307 13.42 0.50 -14.88
C ARG A 307 12.19 0.14 -14.05
N GLY A 308 10.99 0.30 -14.61
CA GLY A 308 9.73 0.14 -13.91
C GLY A 308 9.11 -1.26 -14.00
N HIS A 309 8.76 -1.84 -12.86
CA HIS A 309 7.95 -3.06 -12.84
C HIS A 309 6.47 -2.77 -13.16
N ARG A 310 5.84 -3.63 -13.97
CA ARG A 310 4.45 -3.41 -14.45
C ARG A 310 3.43 -3.23 -13.33
N LEU A 311 3.54 -3.97 -12.23
CA LEU A 311 2.61 -3.86 -11.09
C LEU A 311 2.81 -2.55 -10.32
N ASP A 312 4.06 -2.14 -10.11
CA ASP A 312 4.39 -0.88 -9.44
C ASP A 312 3.86 0.31 -10.25
N ARG A 313 4.01 0.24 -11.58
CA ARG A 313 3.46 1.20 -12.52
C ARG A 313 1.94 1.33 -12.41
N ILE A 314 1.20 0.21 -12.47
CA ILE A 314 -0.27 0.22 -12.35
C ILE A 314 -0.71 0.81 -11.01
N ARG A 315 -0.04 0.44 -9.92
CA ARG A 315 -0.32 0.94 -8.59
C ARG A 315 -0.13 2.46 -8.52
N ARG A 316 1.02 2.97 -8.96
CA ARG A 316 1.36 4.40 -8.88
C ARG A 316 0.47 5.25 -9.77
N ASP A 317 0.21 4.79 -11.00
CA ASP A 317 -0.73 5.46 -11.91
C ASP A 317 -2.11 5.61 -11.28
N TRP A 318 -2.58 4.56 -10.60
CA TRP A 318 -3.85 4.59 -9.89
C TRP A 318 -3.83 5.57 -8.71
N GLN A 319 -2.77 5.58 -7.89
CA GLN A 319 -2.66 6.51 -6.75
C GLN A 319 -2.63 7.98 -7.19
N ILE A 320 -1.81 8.31 -8.20
CA ILE A 320 -1.70 9.67 -8.76
C ILE A 320 -3.04 10.09 -9.36
N ARG A 321 -3.71 9.21 -10.10
CA ARG A 321 -5.04 9.47 -10.67
C ARG A 321 -6.05 9.76 -9.57
N GLN A 322 -6.14 8.91 -8.55
CA GLN A 322 -7.12 9.09 -7.48
C GLN A 322 -6.90 10.39 -6.72
N ALA A 323 -5.65 10.71 -6.37
CA ALA A 323 -5.31 11.96 -5.72
C ALA A 323 -5.68 13.17 -6.60
N PHE A 324 -5.33 13.14 -7.89
CA PHE A 324 -5.65 14.22 -8.82
C PHE A 324 -7.16 14.39 -9.02
N GLN A 325 -7.90 13.32 -9.31
CA GLN A 325 -9.35 13.37 -9.51
C GLN A 325 -10.09 13.85 -8.24
N THR A 326 -9.62 13.42 -7.07
CA THR A 326 -10.19 13.87 -5.79
C THR A 326 -9.91 15.36 -5.56
N ALA A 327 -8.70 15.83 -5.86
CA ALA A 327 -8.36 17.25 -5.81
C ALA A 327 -9.22 18.10 -6.77
N LEU A 328 -9.44 17.63 -8.00
CA LEU A 328 -10.33 18.32 -8.94
C LEU A 328 -11.77 18.38 -8.42
N THR A 329 -12.26 17.29 -7.82
CA THR A 329 -13.64 17.18 -7.33
C THR A 329 -13.89 18.10 -6.14
N LEU A 330 -12.99 18.09 -5.15
CA LEU A 330 -13.16 18.82 -3.90
C LEU A 330 -12.72 20.28 -3.99
N LEU A 331 -11.58 20.55 -4.62
CA LEU A 331 -11.00 21.90 -4.66
C LEU A 331 -11.51 22.72 -5.85
N GLN A 332 -11.94 22.06 -6.93
CA GLN A 332 -12.43 22.71 -8.15
C GLN A 332 -11.48 23.82 -8.67
N PRO A 333 -10.19 23.50 -8.93
CA PRO A 333 -9.25 24.48 -9.48
C PRO A 333 -9.65 24.88 -10.90
N LYS A 334 -9.32 26.11 -11.29
CA LYS A 334 -9.50 26.62 -12.65
C LYS A 334 -8.25 26.44 -13.50
N LEU A 335 -7.08 26.55 -12.86
CA LEU A 335 -5.78 26.35 -13.48
C LEU A 335 -5.01 25.24 -12.79
N VAL A 336 -4.31 24.42 -13.56
CA VAL A 336 -3.35 23.43 -13.06
C VAL A 336 -2.02 23.61 -13.76
N PHE A 337 -0.94 23.75 -13.00
CA PHE A 337 0.43 23.75 -13.52
C PHE A 337 1.14 22.46 -13.11
N ILE A 338 1.88 21.84 -14.03
CA ILE A 338 2.74 20.67 -13.75
C ILE A 338 4.19 21.06 -14.08
N LEU A 339 5.04 21.11 -13.06
CA LEU A 339 6.40 21.66 -13.11
C LEU A 339 7.46 20.63 -13.49
N GLY A 340 7.29 19.99 -14.65
CA GLY A 340 8.27 19.04 -15.20
C GLY A 340 8.25 17.67 -14.56
N ASP A 341 9.15 16.83 -15.08
CA ASP A 341 9.37 15.44 -14.65
C ASP A 341 8.06 14.65 -14.62
N ILE A 342 7.31 14.81 -15.70
CA ILE A 342 6.04 14.11 -15.93
C ILE A 342 6.32 12.62 -16.15
N PHE A 343 7.31 12.32 -17.00
CA PHE A 343 7.77 10.96 -17.27
C PHE A 343 9.10 10.70 -16.58
N ASP A 344 9.30 9.48 -16.07
CA ASP A 344 10.57 9.09 -15.44
C ASP A 344 11.68 8.74 -16.45
N GLU A 345 11.30 8.34 -17.67
CA GLU A 345 12.20 7.82 -18.70
C GLU A 345 11.94 8.47 -20.08
N GLY A 346 11.33 9.65 -20.11
CA GLY A 346 10.90 10.30 -21.35
C GLY A 346 12.04 10.52 -22.35
N SER A 347 13.24 10.73 -21.84
CA SER A 347 14.47 10.92 -22.61
C SER A 347 15.05 9.64 -23.23
N TRP A 348 14.69 8.46 -22.71
CA TRP A 348 15.29 7.17 -23.11
C TRP A 348 14.38 6.30 -23.98
N ILE A 349 13.09 6.65 -24.05
CA ILE A 349 12.08 5.82 -24.73
C ILE A 349 11.84 6.22 -26.19
N GLY A 350 11.58 5.21 -27.03
CA GLY A 350 11.18 5.36 -28.43
C GLY A 350 9.74 5.87 -28.57
N ASP A 351 9.31 6.13 -29.82
CA ASP A 351 8.02 6.77 -30.08
C ASP A 351 6.78 5.93 -29.72
N ALA A 352 6.89 4.61 -29.78
CA ALA A 352 5.80 3.71 -29.40
C ALA A 352 5.54 3.79 -27.88
N ASP A 353 6.60 3.70 -27.08
CA ASP A 353 6.52 3.82 -25.62
C ASP A 353 6.15 5.24 -25.19
N PHE A 354 6.66 6.27 -25.89
CA PHE A 354 6.26 7.65 -25.64
C PHE A 354 4.76 7.86 -25.91
N ARG A 355 4.19 7.25 -26.96
CA ARG A 355 2.75 7.29 -27.21
C ARG A 355 1.94 6.64 -26.09
N SER A 356 2.39 5.48 -25.61
CA SER A 356 1.80 4.80 -24.45
C SER A 356 1.87 5.66 -23.17
N HIS A 357 2.98 6.37 -22.96
CA HIS A 357 3.15 7.35 -21.88
C HIS A 357 2.19 8.53 -21.99
N LEU A 358 1.99 9.08 -23.19
CA LEU A 358 1.02 10.14 -23.43
C LEU A 358 -0.42 9.71 -23.15
N GLU A 359 -0.81 8.51 -23.58
CA GLU A 359 -2.13 7.94 -23.31
C GLU A 359 -2.35 7.78 -21.80
N ARG A 360 -1.33 7.28 -21.08
CA ARG A 360 -1.35 7.18 -19.61
C ARG A 360 -1.46 8.55 -18.95
N TYR A 361 -0.68 9.53 -19.38
CA TYR A 361 -0.75 10.90 -18.88
C TYR A 361 -2.17 11.48 -19.04
N HIS A 362 -2.77 11.35 -20.23
CA HIS A 362 -4.13 11.83 -20.48
C HIS A 362 -5.20 11.09 -19.67
N TYR A 363 -4.98 9.80 -19.39
CA TYR A 363 -5.85 9.02 -18.52
C TYR A 363 -5.72 9.45 -17.04
N ILE A 364 -4.51 9.66 -16.53
CA ILE A 364 -4.27 10.01 -15.12
C ILE A 364 -4.76 11.44 -14.85
N PHE A 365 -4.37 12.38 -15.70
CA PHE A 365 -4.69 13.80 -15.59
C PHE A 365 -5.93 14.18 -16.40
N GLN A 366 -6.89 13.27 -16.53
CA GLN A 366 -8.16 13.52 -17.21
C GLN A 366 -8.90 14.68 -16.52
N HIS A 367 -9.36 15.66 -17.29
CA HIS A 367 -10.07 16.84 -16.77
C HIS A 367 -11.08 17.38 -17.78
N ASP A 368 -12.05 18.15 -17.30
CA ASP A 368 -12.99 18.87 -18.15
C ASP A 368 -12.31 20.10 -18.74
N ARG A 369 -11.88 20.00 -20.01
CA ARG A 369 -11.16 21.05 -20.74
C ARG A 369 -11.98 22.33 -20.91
N SER A 370 -13.30 22.30 -20.73
CA SER A 370 -14.13 23.51 -20.76
C SER A 370 -14.07 24.31 -19.45
N LYS A 371 -13.61 23.69 -18.36
CA LYS A 371 -13.60 24.28 -17.01
C LYS A 371 -12.20 24.47 -16.43
N ILE A 372 -11.25 23.64 -16.84
CA ILE A 372 -9.92 23.54 -16.25
C ILE A 372 -8.87 23.63 -17.35
N ILE A 373 -7.91 24.53 -17.19
CA ILE A 373 -6.75 24.67 -18.08
C ILE A 373 -5.54 24.02 -17.39
N VAL A 374 -4.88 23.10 -18.09
CA VAL A 374 -3.66 22.44 -17.62
C VAL A 374 -2.47 22.90 -18.46
N LYS A 375 -1.39 23.33 -17.80
CA LYS A 375 -0.15 23.77 -18.45
C LYS A 375 1.05 22.99 -17.91
N ASN A 376 1.87 22.47 -18.82
CA ASN A 376 3.04 21.67 -18.49
C ASN A 376 4.33 22.47 -18.72
N VAL A 377 5.25 22.35 -17.77
CA VAL A 377 6.66 22.69 -17.92
C VAL A 377 7.42 21.37 -18.15
N VAL A 378 8.56 21.44 -18.84
CA VAL A 378 9.40 20.27 -19.12
C VAL A 378 10.46 20.10 -18.04
N GLY A 379 10.76 18.86 -17.64
CA GLY A 379 11.86 18.51 -16.74
C GLY A 379 12.95 17.64 -17.39
N ASN A 380 14.00 17.34 -16.62
CA ASN A 380 15.15 16.58 -17.12
C ASN A 380 14.83 15.10 -17.34
N HIS A 381 13.88 14.50 -16.62
CA HIS A 381 13.44 13.13 -16.90
C HIS A 381 12.57 13.03 -18.16
N ASP A 382 11.92 14.14 -18.55
CA ASP A 382 11.10 14.20 -19.75
C ASP A 382 11.92 14.20 -21.05
N ILE A 383 13.00 14.99 -21.10
CA ILE A 383 13.80 15.21 -22.33
C ILE A 383 15.31 15.01 -22.19
N GLY A 384 15.81 14.88 -20.96
CA GLY A 384 17.23 14.69 -20.64
C GLY A 384 17.83 15.88 -19.89
N PHE A 385 18.98 15.67 -19.26
CA PHE A 385 19.86 16.77 -18.87
C PHE A 385 20.46 17.43 -20.11
N HIS A 386 20.84 18.69 -20.01
CA HIS A 386 21.29 19.53 -21.14
C HIS A 386 22.20 18.80 -22.15
N TYR A 387 23.28 18.18 -21.68
CA TYR A 387 24.27 17.47 -22.49
C TYR A 387 23.72 16.26 -23.28
N ALA A 388 22.53 15.77 -22.93
CA ALA A 388 21.89 14.60 -23.52
C ALA A 388 20.59 14.94 -24.28
N ILE A 389 20.23 16.22 -24.41
CA ILE A 389 19.00 16.64 -25.11
C ILE A 389 19.24 16.66 -26.62
N TYR A 390 18.49 15.84 -27.34
CA TYR A 390 18.43 15.87 -28.81
C TYR A 390 17.26 16.73 -29.29
N PRO A 391 17.41 17.52 -30.39
CA PRO A 391 16.32 18.33 -30.96
C PRO A 391 15.04 17.55 -31.23
N TYR A 392 15.16 16.27 -31.60
CA TYR A 392 14.02 15.40 -31.81
C TYR A 392 13.20 15.17 -30.54
N VAL A 393 13.85 14.82 -29.42
CA VAL A 393 13.19 14.47 -28.15
C VAL A 393 12.50 15.69 -27.56
N ASP A 394 13.20 16.83 -27.58
CA ASP A 394 12.66 18.13 -27.16
C ASP A 394 11.43 18.52 -28.00
N ASN A 395 11.54 18.51 -29.34
CA ASN A 395 10.43 18.85 -30.23
C ASN A 395 9.24 17.88 -30.06
N ARG A 396 9.51 16.57 -29.91
CA ARG A 396 8.50 15.54 -29.67
C ARG A 396 7.69 15.84 -28.40
N PHE A 397 8.36 16.21 -27.30
CA PHE A 397 7.70 16.58 -26.06
C PHE A 397 6.85 17.85 -26.25
N ARG A 398 7.46 18.93 -26.77
CA ARG A 398 6.76 20.21 -26.97
C ARG A 398 5.48 20.05 -27.78
N ARG A 399 5.54 19.37 -28.93
CA ARG A 399 4.40 19.18 -29.85
C ARG A 399 3.22 18.43 -29.23
N LYS A 400 3.44 17.64 -28.17
CA LYS A 400 2.43 16.77 -27.57
C LYS A 400 1.99 17.23 -26.19
N MET A 401 2.86 17.86 -25.44
CA MET A 401 2.64 18.26 -24.05
C MET A 401 2.33 19.76 -23.89
N THR A 402 2.51 20.56 -24.94
CA THR A 402 2.14 21.98 -24.96
C THR A 402 0.99 22.22 -25.96
N PRO A 403 0.18 23.28 -25.75
CA PRO A 403 -0.95 23.57 -26.64
C PRO A 403 -0.52 23.96 -28.08
N SER A 404 0.68 24.50 -28.26
CA SER A 404 1.19 24.98 -29.56
C SER A 404 2.07 23.95 -30.24
N ARG A 405 1.80 23.66 -31.53
CA ARG A 405 2.65 22.81 -32.36
C ARG A 405 4.05 23.39 -32.58
N ASN A 406 4.21 24.71 -32.41
CA ASN A 406 5.48 25.44 -32.52
C ASN A 406 5.85 26.09 -31.19
N SER A 407 5.65 25.39 -30.07
CA SER A 407 6.07 25.89 -28.76
C SER A 407 7.59 26.08 -28.70
N SER A 408 8.00 27.20 -28.13
CA SER A 408 9.40 27.54 -27.88
C SER A 408 9.93 26.98 -26.56
N SER A 409 11.25 27.08 -26.36
CA SER A 409 11.95 26.71 -25.12
C SER A 409 11.50 27.54 -23.91
N VAL A 410 11.17 28.81 -24.15
CA VAL A 410 10.67 29.76 -23.15
C VAL A 410 9.46 30.46 -23.75
N ARG A 411 8.33 30.42 -23.06
CA ARG A 411 7.04 30.87 -23.59
C ARG A 411 6.27 31.73 -22.59
N LEU A 412 5.58 32.73 -23.12
CA LEU A 412 4.69 33.64 -22.39
C LEU A 412 3.24 33.20 -22.60
N TRP A 413 2.52 33.03 -21.51
CA TRP A 413 1.08 32.83 -21.52
C TRP A 413 0.44 33.87 -20.61
N SER A 414 -0.45 34.69 -21.17
CA SER A 414 -1.20 35.68 -20.41
C SER A 414 -2.63 35.18 -20.25
N HIS A 415 -3.14 35.16 -19.03
CA HIS A 415 -4.49 34.73 -18.77
C HIS A 415 -5.08 35.45 -17.56
N ALA A 416 -6.30 35.96 -17.70
CA ALA A 416 -7.02 36.74 -16.69
C ALA A 416 -6.18 37.89 -16.11
N GLY A 417 -5.44 38.61 -16.98
CA GLY A 417 -4.60 39.73 -16.58
C GLY A 417 -3.30 39.36 -15.85
N VAL A 418 -2.95 38.07 -15.76
CA VAL A 418 -1.68 37.58 -15.19
C VAL A 418 -0.77 37.04 -16.27
N HIS A 419 0.52 37.42 -16.20
CA HIS A 419 1.55 36.91 -17.10
C HIS A 419 2.30 35.74 -16.47
N TYR A 420 2.34 34.61 -17.18
CA TYR A 420 3.10 33.42 -16.81
C TYR A 420 4.21 33.19 -17.83
N VAL A 421 5.46 33.09 -17.36
CA VAL A 421 6.60 32.71 -18.18
C VAL A 421 6.95 31.26 -17.83
N MET A 422 6.78 30.36 -18.78
CA MET A 422 7.14 28.95 -18.63
C MET A 422 8.47 28.70 -19.33
N ALA A 423 9.47 28.29 -18.57
CA ALA A 423 10.84 28.16 -19.04
C ALA A 423 11.35 26.72 -18.94
N ASN A 424 11.90 26.21 -20.05
CA ASN A 424 12.69 24.98 -20.04
C ASN A 424 14.02 25.27 -19.32
N SER A 425 14.13 24.81 -18.07
CA SER A 425 15.32 25.04 -17.25
C SER A 425 16.61 24.48 -17.88
N MET A 426 16.51 23.43 -18.69
CA MET A 426 17.67 22.76 -19.32
C MET A 426 18.22 23.60 -20.47
N ALA A 427 17.51 24.66 -20.86
CA ALA A 427 17.93 25.61 -21.89
C ALA A 427 18.83 26.73 -21.35
N PHE A 428 19.20 26.72 -20.06
CA PHE A 428 20.04 27.76 -19.45
C PHE A 428 21.44 27.25 -19.05
N GLU A 429 22.06 26.44 -19.90
CA GLU A 429 23.46 26.01 -19.74
C GLU A 429 24.45 27.14 -20.10
N GLY A 430 24.09 27.96 -21.09
CA GLY A 430 24.91 29.09 -21.56
C GLY A 430 25.99 28.71 -22.58
N ASP A 431 25.80 27.65 -23.36
CA ASP A 431 26.76 27.12 -24.33
C ASP A 431 26.44 27.49 -25.79
N GLU A 432 25.52 28.44 -26.01
CA GLU A 432 25.08 28.92 -27.32
C GLU A 432 24.46 27.85 -28.26
N CYS A 433 24.13 26.66 -27.76
CA CYS A 433 23.47 25.63 -28.57
C CYS A 433 22.08 26.09 -29.08
N TYR A 434 21.46 25.30 -29.97
CA TYR A 434 20.14 25.63 -30.54
C TYR A 434 19.08 25.91 -29.47
N LEU A 435 19.13 25.19 -28.35
CA LEU A 435 18.19 25.28 -27.24
C LEU A 435 18.44 26.55 -26.41
N CYS A 436 19.69 26.80 -26.03
CA CYS A 436 20.11 27.98 -25.27
C CYS A 436 19.89 29.27 -26.07
N SER A 437 20.35 29.32 -27.32
CA SER A 437 20.20 30.48 -28.20
C SER A 437 18.73 30.82 -28.50
N GLU A 438 17.83 29.84 -28.52
CA GLU A 438 16.39 30.08 -28.61
C GLU A 438 15.83 30.63 -27.29
N ALA A 439 16.18 30.01 -26.15
CA ALA A 439 15.72 30.44 -24.84
C ALA A 439 16.13 31.88 -24.53
N GLU A 440 17.39 32.26 -24.77
CA GLU A 440 17.89 33.61 -24.52
C GLU A 440 17.17 34.67 -25.37
N ARG A 441 16.98 34.41 -26.67
CA ARG A 441 16.22 35.31 -27.55
C ARG A 441 14.79 35.49 -27.06
N ASN A 442 14.15 34.41 -26.62
CA ASN A 442 12.78 34.45 -26.13
C ASN A 442 12.66 35.17 -24.78
N VAL A 443 13.58 34.95 -23.84
CA VAL A 443 13.62 35.71 -22.57
C VAL A 443 13.73 37.21 -22.86
N HIS A 444 14.64 37.60 -23.76
CA HIS A 444 14.79 39.00 -24.16
C HIS A 444 13.52 39.55 -24.83
N ALA A 445 12.91 38.80 -25.76
CA ALA A 445 11.69 39.22 -26.44
C ALA A 445 10.49 39.35 -25.49
N ILE A 446 10.37 38.46 -24.51
CA ILE A 446 9.34 38.50 -23.46
C ILE A 446 9.58 39.70 -22.56
N ALA A 447 10.81 39.90 -22.07
CA ALA A 447 11.18 41.04 -21.24
C ALA A 447 10.86 42.37 -21.93
N TYR A 448 11.26 42.51 -23.20
CA TYR A 448 10.96 43.68 -24.02
C TYR A 448 9.45 43.90 -24.18
N ARG A 449 8.69 42.84 -24.49
CA ARG A 449 7.23 42.91 -24.63
C ARG A 449 6.56 43.39 -23.34
N LEU A 450 6.96 42.86 -22.20
CA LEU A 450 6.40 43.22 -20.91
C LEU A 450 6.76 44.67 -20.53
N GLN A 451 8.00 45.10 -20.74
CA GLN A 451 8.43 46.49 -20.50
C GLN A 451 7.73 47.52 -21.39
N CYS A 452 7.31 47.13 -22.59
CA CYS A 452 6.55 47.95 -23.52
C CYS A 452 5.04 48.04 -23.20
N MET A 453 4.55 47.38 -22.15
CA MET A 453 3.16 47.53 -21.72
C MET A 453 2.95 48.86 -21.00
N PRO A 454 1.80 49.54 -21.21
CA PRO A 454 1.50 50.78 -20.51
C PRO A 454 1.53 50.53 -18.99
N VAL A 455 2.27 51.35 -18.27
CA VAL A 455 2.16 51.52 -16.82
C VAL A 455 1.25 52.71 -16.61
N ASN A 456 0.46 52.78 -15.53
CA ASN A 456 -0.32 53.98 -15.14
C ASN A 456 0.57 55.24 -14.95
N ARG A 457 1.11 55.80 -16.05
CA ARG A 457 1.93 57.01 -16.11
C ARG A 457 1.51 57.88 -17.29
N SER A 458 1.63 59.18 -17.03
CA SER A 458 1.43 60.33 -17.93
C SER A 458 1.83 60.08 -19.40
N PRO A 459 1.11 60.67 -20.39
CA PRO A 459 1.31 60.49 -21.83
C PRO A 459 2.71 60.79 -22.40
N THR A 460 3.68 61.22 -21.59
CA THR A 460 4.94 61.80 -22.05
C THR A 460 6.16 60.91 -21.89
N ALA A 461 6.04 59.70 -21.31
CA ALA A 461 7.15 58.75 -21.18
C ALA A 461 7.03 57.57 -22.15
N VAL A 462 6.94 57.87 -23.45
CA VAL A 462 7.07 56.85 -24.49
C VAL A 462 8.56 56.59 -24.71
N ALA A 463 9.14 55.63 -23.98
CA ALA A 463 10.26 54.90 -24.54
C ALA A 463 9.75 54.30 -25.86
N ARG A 464 10.43 54.60 -26.98
CA ARG A 464 10.02 54.23 -28.34
C ARG A 464 9.90 52.71 -28.50
N CYS A 465 8.77 52.14 -28.09
CA CYS A 465 8.34 50.81 -28.51
C CYS A 465 7.71 50.98 -29.89
N PRO A 466 8.20 50.33 -30.96
CA PRO A 466 7.57 50.40 -32.28
C PRO A 466 6.13 49.90 -32.16
N LEU A 467 5.19 50.84 -32.21
CA LEU A 467 3.76 50.58 -32.22
C LEU A 467 3.36 50.20 -33.65
N GLU A 468 3.67 48.96 -34.04
CA GLU A 468 3.01 48.24 -35.13
C GLU A 468 3.32 46.75 -34.94
N GLU A 469 2.80 46.19 -33.84
CA GLU A 469 2.77 44.73 -33.69
C GLU A 469 1.59 44.19 -34.52
N ASP A 470 1.90 43.48 -35.59
CA ASP A 470 0.90 42.70 -36.33
C ASP A 470 0.37 41.56 -35.44
N TYR A 471 -0.83 41.75 -34.89
CA TYR A 471 -1.53 40.78 -34.05
C TYR A 471 -2.14 39.62 -34.85
N SER A 472 -2.01 39.61 -36.18
CA SER A 472 -2.60 38.56 -37.03
C SER A 472 -1.81 37.24 -37.00
N GLN A 473 -0.54 37.24 -36.56
CA GLN A 473 0.26 36.03 -36.41
C GLN A 473 0.77 35.82 -34.97
N PRO A 474 0.54 34.62 -34.38
CA PRO A 474 1.08 34.30 -33.07
C PRO A 474 2.61 34.19 -33.14
N LYS A 475 3.31 35.04 -32.38
CA LYS A 475 4.77 34.98 -32.22
C LYS A 475 5.15 33.62 -31.62
N SER A 476 6.30 33.07 -32.03
CA SER A 476 6.77 31.73 -31.60
C SER A 476 6.85 31.54 -30.09
N PHE A 477 7.04 32.62 -29.32
CA PHE A 477 7.17 32.59 -27.86
C PHE A 477 5.88 32.89 -27.10
N VAL A 478 4.76 33.19 -27.76
CA VAL A 478 3.46 33.42 -27.11
C VAL A 478 2.57 32.20 -27.32
N ASP A 479 2.05 31.66 -26.23
CA ASP A 479 1.08 30.55 -26.29
C ASP A 479 -0.17 30.95 -27.10
N LEU A 480 -0.66 30.05 -27.96
CA LEU A 480 -1.80 30.31 -28.86
C LEU A 480 -3.11 30.60 -28.11
N ASP A 481 -3.27 30.04 -26.92
CA ASP A 481 -4.40 30.20 -26.01
C ASP A 481 -4.12 31.26 -24.94
N SER A 482 -3.18 32.17 -25.19
CA SER A 482 -3.00 33.40 -24.41
C SER A 482 -4.13 34.38 -24.72
N ASP A 483 -4.61 35.09 -23.70
CA ASP A 483 -5.59 36.15 -23.85
C ASP A 483 -5.05 37.22 -24.84
N THR A 484 -5.88 37.59 -25.82
CA THR A 484 -5.53 38.52 -26.89
C THR A 484 -5.83 39.99 -26.53
N SER A 485 -6.74 40.22 -25.59
CA SER A 485 -6.99 41.54 -25.01
C SER A 485 -5.79 41.97 -24.18
N ARG A 486 -5.18 43.12 -24.53
CA ARG A 486 -4.14 43.74 -23.70
C ARG A 486 -4.70 43.94 -22.29
N PRO A 487 -4.04 43.43 -21.23
CA PRO A 487 -4.29 43.97 -19.90
C PRO A 487 -3.94 45.46 -19.92
N ASP A 488 -4.77 46.30 -19.32
CA ASP A 488 -4.61 47.76 -19.33
C ASP A 488 -3.34 48.26 -18.61
N SER A 489 -2.60 47.36 -17.94
CA SER A 489 -1.42 47.68 -17.15
C SER A 489 -0.38 46.56 -17.11
N TYR A 490 0.91 46.91 -17.20
CA TYR A 490 2.02 46.02 -16.90
C TYR A 490 1.90 45.38 -15.49
N THR A 491 2.12 44.07 -15.41
CA THR A 491 2.36 43.36 -14.14
C THR A 491 3.60 42.49 -14.25
N ARG A 492 4.37 42.38 -13.15
CA ARG A 492 5.53 41.46 -13.09
C ARG A 492 5.06 40.00 -13.28
N PRO A 493 5.76 39.20 -14.10
CA PRO A 493 5.32 37.85 -14.43
C PRO A 493 5.54 36.86 -13.29
N ILE A 494 4.86 35.71 -13.36
CA ILE A 494 5.17 34.52 -12.57
C ILE A 494 6.06 33.62 -13.43
N LEU A 495 7.25 33.28 -12.94
CA LEU A 495 8.16 32.36 -13.60
C LEU A 495 7.87 30.92 -13.15
N LEU A 496 7.60 30.04 -14.10
CA LEU A 496 7.33 28.62 -13.90
C LEU A 496 8.44 27.82 -14.58
N GLN A 497 9.15 27.02 -13.82
CA GLN A 497 10.27 26.23 -14.34
C GLN A 497 10.41 24.91 -13.57
N HIS A 498 11.30 24.03 -14.01
CA HIS A 498 11.52 22.75 -13.33
C HIS A 498 12.71 22.83 -12.35
N PHE A 499 13.91 23.22 -12.80
CA PHE A 499 15.03 23.42 -11.89
C PHE A 499 14.83 24.68 -11.05
N PRO A 500 15.14 24.64 -9.75
CA PRO A 500 15.16 25.84 -8.94
C PRO A 500 16.23 26.82 -9.41
N LEU A 501 16.05 28.10 -9.05
CA LEU A 501 17.12 29.09 -9.16
C LEU A 501 18.32 28.68 -8.30
N TYR A 502 19.46 29.29 -8.59
CA TYR A 502 20.72 29.00 -7.93
C TYR A 502 20.58 29.06 -6.40
N ARG A 503 21.02 27.98 -5.76
CA ARG A 503 21.20 27.86 -4.32
C ARG A 503 22.31 26.85 -4.05
N ASP A 504 23.11 27.09 -3.02
CA ASP A 504 24.23 26.19 -2.67
C ASP A 504 23.77 24.91 -1.98
N THR A 505 22.73 25.01 -1.15
CA THR A 505 22.18 23.92 -0.33
C THR A 505 20.71 24.21 0.00
N GLU A 506 20.01 23.24 0.60
CA GLU A 506 18.65 23.41 1.13
C GLU A 506 18.63 23.94 2.57
N SER A 507 19.79 24.27 3.14
CA SER A 507 19.90 24.81 4.50
C SER A 507 19.25 26.18 4.67
N SER A 508 19.19 26.96 3.58
CA SER A 508 18.58 28.30 3.54
C SER A 508 17.06 28.26 3.36
N CYS A 509 16.49 27.08 3.12
CA CYS A 509 15.04 26.90 3.01
C CYS A 509 14.39 26.99 4.39
N SER A 510 13.19 27.60 4.45
CA SER A 510 12.41 27.64 5.68
C SER A 510 12.22 26.22 6.27
N SER A 511 12.28 26.09 7.60
CA SER A 511 12.12 24.80 8.30
C SER A 511 10.66 24.37 8.49
N GLN A 512 9.72 25.10 7.90
CA GLN A 512 8.29 25.04 8.25
C GLN A 512 7.44 24.02 7.47
N PRO A 513 7.72 23.63 6.21
CA PRO A 513 6.93 22.59 5.53
C PRO A 513 7.29 21.17 6.04
N ALA A 514 6.30 20.30 6.23
CA ALA A 514 6.52 18.88 6.61
C ALA A 514 6.98 18.01 5.44
N ASP A 515 6.80 18.50 4.23
CA ASP A 515 7.34 17.96 2.98
C ASP A 515 8.67 18.62 2.59
N ALA A 516 9.27 19.42 3.47
CA ALA A 516 10.62 19.93 3.29
C ALA A 516 11.67 18.84 3.52
N MET A 517 12.84 19.03 2.92
CA MET A 517 13.93 18.07 3.01
C MET A 517 14.33 17.82 4.48
N PRO A 518 14.55 16.56 4.90
CA PRO A 518 15.05 16.25 6.24
C PRO A 518 16.36 16.97 6.53
N HIS A 519 16.59 17.38 7.78
CA HIS A 519 17.78 18.16 8.18
C HIS A 519 19.11 17.54 7.75
N THR A 520 19.21 16.20 7.77
CA THR A 520 20.40 15.47 7.33
C THR A 520 20.71 15.65 5.85
N GLY A 521 19.67 15.80 5.00
CA GLY A 521 19.81 16.03 3.57
C GLY A 521 20.11 17.48 3.21
N ARG A 522 19.71 18.45 4.06
CA ARG A 522 19.79 19.87 3.74
C ARG A 522 21.20 20.41 3.55
N LEU A 523 22.21 19.75 4.11
CA LEU A 523 23.61 20.14 4.01
C LEU A 523 24.29 19.65 2.72
N LYS A 524 23.60 18.83 1.90
CA LYS A 524 24.14 18.38 0.62
C LYS A 524 24.28 19.56 -0.33
N LYS A 525 25.50 19.75 -0.85
CA LYS A 525 25.80 20.79 -1.83
C LYS A 525 25.11 20.49 -3.17
N TYR A 526 24.39 21.48 -3.69
CA TYR A 526 23.76 21.43 -5.00
C TYR A 526 24.80 21.63 -6.09
N ARG A 527 24.67 20.86 -7.16
CA ARG A 527 25.48 20.99 -8.37
C ARG A 527 24.76 21.94 -9.33
N PRO A 528 25.35 23.10 -9.66
CA PRO A 528 24.80 23.97 -10.69
C PRO A 528 24.61 23.19 -12.01
N ARG A 529 23.55 23.52 -12.73
CA ARG A 529 23.13 22.92 -14.01
C ARG A 529 22.63 21.48 -13.94
N TRP A 530 22.59 20.91 -12.73
CA TRP A 530 22.08 19.57 -12.47
C TRP A 530 20.97 19.59 -11.43
N ASP A 531 21.26 20.15 -10.25
CA ASP A 531 20.33 20.18 -9.12
C ASP A 531 19.62 21.56 -9.00
N CYS A 532 20.22 22.62 -9.58
CA CYS A 532 19.68 23.97 -9.70
C CYS A 532 20.26 24.68 -10.93
N LEU A 533 19.71 25.82 -11.35
CA LEU A 533 20.31 26.66 -12.38
C LEU A 533 21.66 27.24 -11.93
N SER A 534 22.51 27.65 -12.89
CA SER A 534 23.73 28.38 -12.55
C SER A 534 23.41 29.76 -11.96
N LEU A 535 24.38 30.33 -11.25
CA LEU A 535 24.24 31.66 -10.65
C LEU A 535 23.98 32.71 -11.75
N GLU A 536 24.72 32.62 -12.85
CA GLU A 536 24.62 33.54 -13.99
C GLU A 536 23.25 33.44 -14.66
N ALA A 537 22.76 32.22 -14.92
CA ALA A 537 21.43 31.99 -15.48
C ALA A 537 20.32 32.53 -14.58
N SER A 538 20.45 32.30 -13.27
CA SER A 538 19.46 32.76 -12.28
C SER A 538 19.42 34.28 -12.20
N GLN A 539 20.58 34.94 -12.18
CA GLN A 539 20.69 36.40 -12.20
C GLN A 539 20.11 36.99 -13.49
N LYS A 540 20.42 36.41 -14.65
CA LYS A 540 19.89 36.85 -15.96
C LYS A 540 18.37 36.77 -16.01
N LEU A 541 17.77 35.70 -15.50
CA LEU A 541 16.31 35.54 -15.44
C LEU A 541 15.67 36.57 -14.49
N LEU A 542 16.24 36.78 -13.31
CA LEU A 542 15.75 37.77 -12.34
C LEU A 542 15.87 39.21 -12.88
N GLU A 543 16.97 39.52 -13.56
CA GLU A 543 17.22 40.85 -14.13
C GLU A 543 16.30 41.17 -15.31
N GLN A 544 16.17 40.25 -16.27
CA GLN A 544 15.42 40.49 -17.50
C GLN A 544 13.91 40.38 -17.29
N LEU A 545 13.45 39.31 -16.63
CA LEU A 545 12.01 39.05 -16.48
C LEU A 545 11.41 39.76 -15.28
N ARG A 546 12.22 40.08 -14.27
CA ARG A 546 11.80 40.70 -13.00
C ARG A 546 10.53 40.04 -12.44
N PRO A 547 10.53 38.71 -12.20
CA PRO A 547 9.35 38.00 -11.78
C PRO A 547 8.90 38.44 -10.38
N ARG A 548 7.60 38.34 -10.11
CA ARG A 548 7.04 38.54 -8.75
C ARG A 548 7.00 37.26 -7.91
N LEU A 549 7.09 36.10 -8.58
CA LEU A 549 7.11 34.78 -7.97
C LEU A 549 7.82 33.81 -8.91
N VAL A 550 8.60 32.91 -8.34
CA VAL A 550 9.19 31.78 -9.05
C VAL A 550 8.64 30.49 -8.47
N LEU A 551 8.11 29.61 -9.32
CA LEU A 551 7.72 28.25 -8.94
C LEU A 551 8.59 27.24 -9.66
N SER A 552 9.22 26.36 -8.88
CA SER A 552 10.14 25.31 -9.34
C SER A 552 9.75 23.93 -8.80
N GLY A 553 10.38 22.87 -9.31
CA GLY A 553 10.24 21.48 -8.86
C GLY A 553 11.61 20.83 -8.64
N HIS A 554 11.81 19.62 -9.15
CA HIS A 554 13.11 18.91 -9.24
C HIS A 554 13.65 18.29 -7.95
N SER A 555 13.73 19.03 -6.84
CA SER A 555 14.36 18.51 -5.61
C SER A 555 13.50 17.45 -4.90
N HIS A 556 12.27 17.22 -5.36
CA HIS A 556 11.21 16.42 -4.76
C HIS A 556 10.67 16.91 -3.42
N TYR A 557 11.34 17.86 -2.76
CA TYR A 557 10.97 18.40 -1.46
C TYR A 557 10.54 19.86 -1.56
N ALA A 558 9.70 20.29 -0.62
CA ALA A 558 9.28 21.68 -0.56
C ALA A 558 10.42 22.56 -0.03
N CYS A 559 10.67 23.67 -0.72
CA CYS A 559 11.56 24.72 -0.24
C CYS A 559 10.98 26.08 -0.56
N GLN A 560 11.16 27.01 0.36
CA GLN A 560 10.83 28.41 0.17
C GLN A 560 12.08 29.25 0.41
N LEU A 561 12.41 30.09 -0.56
CA LEU A 561 13.58 30.95 -0.54
C LEU A 561 13.22 32.34 -1.08
N GLU A 562 13.96 33.36 -0.69
CA GLU A 562 13.80 34.73 -1.20
C GLU A 562 15.05 35.17 -1.96
N HIS A 563 14.86 35.65 -3.19
CA HIS A 563 15.91 36.16 -4.06
C HIS A 563 15.84 37.68 -4.11
N ARG A 564 16.98 38.38 -4.09
CA ARG A 564 17.00 39.84 -4.28
C ARG A 564 16.98 40.17 -5.77
N LEU A 565 16.19 41.16 -6.17
CA LEU A 565 16.20 41.61 -7.57
C LEU A 565 17.47 42.40 -7.89
N PRO A 566 18.18 42.05 -8.97
CA PRO A 566 19.24 42.90 -9.51
C PRO A 566 18.71 44.31 -9.82
N GLY A 567 19.43 45.32 -9.31
CA GLY A 567 19.08 46.74 -9.47
C GLY A 567 17.98 47.27 -8.54
N GLU A 568 17.33 46.44 -7.73
CA GLU A 568 16.34 46.84 -6.70
C GLU A 568 16.60 46.11 -5.38
N PRO A 569 17.57 46.57 -4.57
CA PRO A 569 18.02 45.84 -3.37
C PRO A 569 16.95 45.64 -2.28
N ASP A 570 15.92 46.50 -2.26
CA ASP A 570 14.79 46.42 -1.33
C ASP A 570 13.63 45.55 -1.84
N THR A 571 13.76 45.00 -3.05
CA THR A 571 12.75 44.13 -3.65
C THR A 571 13.22 42.68 -3.65
N VAL A 572 12.46 41.84 -2.93
CA VAL A 572 12.66 40.39 -2.85
C VAL A 572 11.63 39.67 -3.71
N VAL A 573 12.04 38.57 -4.33
CA VAL A 573 11.20 37.65 -5.10
C VAL A 573 11.14 36.33 -4.36
N PRO A 574 9.97 35.88 -3.92
CA PRO A 574 9.81 34.54 -3.37
C PRO A 574 9.99 33.50 -4.48
N GLU A 575 10.77 32.46 -4.18
CA GLU A 575 10.80 31.19 -4.90
C GLU A 575 10.20 30.10 -4.04
N ILE A 576 9.31 29.29 -4.64
CA ILE A 576 8.75 28.10 -4.02
C ILE A 576 9.08 26.90 -4.91
N THR A 577 9.86 25.99 -4.36
CA THR A 577 10.07 24.66 -4.92
C THR A 577 8.94 23.76 -4.41
N VAL A 578 8.14 23.24 -5.34
CA VAL A 578 6.97 22.41 -5.06
C VAL A 578 7.45 20.97 -4.87
N ALA A 579 7.04 20.37 -3.75
CA ALA A 579 7.35 18.97 -3.48
C ALA A 579 6.68 18.03 -4.49
N SER A 580 7.25 16.84 -4.60
CA SER A 580 6.86 15.85 -5.60
C SER A 580 5.46 15.30 -5.36
N PHE A 581 4.62 15.34 -6.39
CA PHE A 581 3.29 14.71 -6.44
C PHE A 581 3.40 13.23 -6.86
N SER A 582 4.28 12.48 -6.22
CA SER A 582 4.52 11.06 -6.54
C SER A 582 4.96 10.25 -5.33
N TRP A 583 4.27 9.13 -5.10
CA TRP A 583 4.66 8.10 -4.11
C TRP A 583 5.98 7.40 -4.46
N ARG A 584 6.56 7.69 -5.63
CA ARG A 584 7.92 7.30 -5.98
C ARG A 584 8.96 8.01 -5.13
N ASN A 585 8.79 9.32 -4.98
CA ASN A 585 9.84 10.20 -4.48
C ASN A 585 9.63 10.48 -2.99
N LEU A 586 8.37 10.63 -2.57
CA LEU A 586 7.99 10.90 -1.18
C LEU A 586 6.92 9.91 -0.68
N PRO A 587 6.95 9.51 0.60
CA PRO A 587 5.85 8.76 1.21
C PRO A 587 4.56 9.60 1.30
N ASN A 588 4.71 10.93 1.31
CA ASN A 588 3.68 11.94 1.46
C ASN A 588 3.71 12.93 0.27
N PRO A 589 3.25 12.53 -0.92
CA PRO A 589 3.22 13.45 -2.06
C PRO A 589 2.29 14.64 -1.82
N SER A 590 2.70 15.81 -2.27
CA SER A 590 2.00 17.07 -2.01
C SER A 590 1.79 17.88 -3.29
N PHE A 591 0.97 18.92 -3.16
CA PHE A 591 0.72 19.90 -4.20
C PHE A 591 0.55 21.28 -3.57
N LEU A 592 0.83 22.32 -4.34
CA LEU A 592 0.75 23.71 -3.87
C LEU A 592 -0.60 24.34 -4.28
N LEU A 593 -1.26 24.98 -3.30
CA LEU A 593 -2.45 25.82 -3.47
C LEU A 593 -2.07 27.28 -3.16
N PRO A 594 -1.60 28.05 -4.15
CA PRO A 594 -1.22 29.43 -3.90
C PRO A 594 -2.49 30.29 -3.67
N HIS A 595 -2.45 31.14 -2.64
CA HIS A 595 -3.43 32.17 -2.32
C HIS A 595 -3.05 33.51 -2.97
N ARG A 596 -3.95 34.49 -2.95
CA ARG A 596 -3.67 35.89 -3.28
C ARG A 596 -3.40 36.70 -2.00
N GLU A 597 -2.20 37.24 -1.84
CA GLU A 597 -1.88 38.30 -0.88
C GLU A 597 -1.77 39.65 -1.60
N GLU A 598 -2.41 40.69 -1.08
CA GLU A 598 -2.09 42.06 -1.47
C GLU A 598 -1.13 42.64 -0.44
N LYS A 599 0.12 42.93 -0.86
CA LYS A 599 1.05 43.74 -0.07
C LYS A 599 1.08 45.16 -0.62
N ASN A 600 0.78 46.15 0.22
CA ASN A 600 1.09 47.54 -0.09
C ASN A 600 2.60 47.74 0.02
N LYS A 601 3.25 48.19 -1.05
CA LYS A 601 4.58 48.81 -0.99
C LYS A 601 4.47 50.26 -1.46
N ASP A 602 5.10 51.15 -0.72
CA ASP A 602 5.13 52.58 -0.97
C ASP A 602 5.76 52.89 -2.34
N GLY A 603 5.01 53.55 -3.23
CA GLY A 603 5.54 54.21 -4.43
C GLY A 603 5.44 53.45 -5.77
N TRP A 604 5.12 52.16 -5.78
CA TRP A 604 4.79 51.39 -6.99
C TRP A 604 3.48 50.64 -6.73
N GLY A 605 2.56 50.63 -7.69
CA GLY A 605 1.18 50.15 -7.51
C GLY A 605 1.04 48.78 -6.83
N ARG A 606 -0.15 48.54 -6.24
CA ARG A 606 -0.53 47.30 -5.53
C ARG A 606 -0.07 46.05 -6.31
N GLU A 607 0.83 45.27 -5.73
CA GLU A 607 1.40 44.09 -6.40
C GLU A 607 0.70 42.80 -5.91
N LEU A 608 0.19 42.02 -6.87
CA LEU A 608 -0.54 40.78 -6.62
C LEU A 608 0.48 39.68 -6.26
N VAL A 609 0.69 39.44 -4.96
CA VAL A 609 1.58 38.39 -4.47
C VAL A 609 0.75 37.12 -4.35
N LEU A 610 1.27 35.97 -4.80
CA LEU A 610 0.65 34.71 -4.38
C LEU A 610 1.17 34.37 -2.97
N ALA A 611 0.33 34.55 -1.94
CA ALA A 611 0.62 34.05 -0.59
C ALA A 611 0.57 32.52 -0.58
N TYR A 612 1.41 31.89 0.21
CA TYR A 612 1.44 30.43 0.37
C TYR A 612 1.03 30.09 1.80
N TYR A 613 0.21 29.06 1.95
CA TYR A 613 -0.19 28.60 3.28
C TYR A 613 0.97 27.86 3.92
N ASN A 614 1.35 28.35 5.09
CA ASN A 614 2.35 27.76 5.97
C ASN A 614 1.74 26.54 6.68
N HIS A 615 2.54 25.50 6.83
CA HIS A 615 2.24 24.28 7.57
C HIS A 615 1.28 23.26 6.93
N SER A 616 1.87 22.26 6.28
CA SER A 616 2.02 20.94 6.89
C SER A 616 0.90 20.42 7.83
N GLU A 617 -0.30 20.27 7.32
CA GLU A 617 -1.02 19.01 7.51
C GLU A 617 -1.20 18.41 6.13
N VAL A 618 -0.10 17.84 5.61
CA VAL A 618 -0.07 16.65 4.76
C VAL A 618 -1.45 16.33 4.15
N CYS A 619 -1.83 16.95 3.03
CA CYS A 619 -2.85 16.38 2.12
C CYS A 619 -2.26 15.17 1.36
N ALA A 620 -1.47 14.38 2.08
CA ALA A 620 -0.85 13.14 1.68
C ALA A 620 -1.17 12.10 2.75
N SER A 621 -1.27 10.86 2.32
CA SER A 621 -1.39 9.73 3.21
C SER A 621 -0.23 9.72 4.22
N ASN A 622 -0.51 9.80 5.52
CA ASN A 622 0.06 8.79 6.40
C ASN A 622 -0.82 7.55 6.18
N PRO A 623 -0.38 6.49 5.48
CA PRO A 623 -1.09 5.21 5.52
C PRO A 623 -1.01 4.59 6.93
N THR A 624 -0.18 5.16 7.81
CA THR A 624 -0.07 4.82 9.22
C THR A 624 -1.23 5.42 10.00
N LEU A 625 -2.43 4.88 9.79
CA LEU A 625 -3.30 4.64 10.93
C LEU A 625 -2.49 3.73 11.86
N TYR A 626 -1.89 4.30 12.91
CA TYR A 626 -1.48 3.56 14.10
C TYR A 626 -2.77 3.02 14.74
N LEU A 627 -3.29 1.94 14.18
CA LEU A 627 -4.07 0.99 14.94
C LEU A 627 -3.02 0.20 15.73
N ASP A 628 -2.85 0.55 16.99
CA ASP A 628 -2.13 -0.26 17.95
C ASP A 628 -2.87 -1.59 18.12
N CYS A 629 -2.65 -2.51 17.17
CA CYS A 629 -3.11 -3.88 17.23
C CYS A 629 -2.07 -4.68 18.01
N SER A 630 -2.00 -4.43 19.32
CA SER A 630 -1.23 -5.18 20.32
C SER A 630 -1.65 -6.66 20.46
N CYS A 631 -2.40 -7.22 19.51
CA CYS A 631 -2.80 -8.62 19.44
C CYS A 631 -2.18 -9.42 18.27
N LEU A 632 -1.31 -8.82 17.45
CA LEU A 632 -0.56 -9.54 16.40
C LEU A 632 0.92 -9.59 16.76
N GLY A 633 1.31 -10.66 17.44
CA GLY A 633 2.70 -10.92 17.82
C GLY A 633 3.64 -10.99 16.63
N ASN A 634 4.78 -10.30 16.77
CA ASN A 634 6.07 -10.49 16.12
C ASN A 634 6.07 -11.25 14.78
N LEU A 635 5.75 -10.55 13.70
CA LEU A 635 6.31 -10.83 12.36
C LEU A 635 7.01 -9.57 11.86
N ALA A 636 8.34 -9.56 11.98
CA ALA A 636 9.20 -8.64 11.26
C ALA A 636 9.23 -9.07 9.79
N VAL A 637 8.23 -8.62 9.03
CA VAL A 637 8.30 -8.46 7.57
C VAL A 637 8.26 -6.97 7.35
N SER A 638 9.17 -6.43 6.54
CA SER A 638 9.11 -5.02 6.12
C SER A 638 7.72 -4.72 5.55
N GLN A 639 6.91 -4.07 6.39
CA GLN A 639 5.65 -3.36 6.15
C GLN A 639 4.81 -3.86 4.96
N PRO A 640 3.74 -4.64 5.17
CA PRO A 640 2.77 -4.91 4.13
C PRO A 640 1.96 -3.62 3.86
N PRO A 641 2.06 -3.00 2.67
CA PRO A 641 1.12 -1.96 2.26
C PRO A 641 -0.29 -2.55 2.18
N CYS A 642 -1.30 -1.75 2.50
CA CYS A 642 -2.74 -2.10 2.55
C CYS A 642 -3.38 -2.49 1.20
N PHE A 643 -2.63 -3.08 0.27
CA PHE A 643 -3.06 -3.38 -1.10
C PHE A 643 -3.33 -4.88 -1.31
N LEU A 644 -4.53 -5.33 -0.94
CA LEU A 644 -5.00 -6.70 -1.18
C LEU A 644 -5.23 -7.01 -2.69
N ARG A 645 -5.31 -5.99 -3.55
CA ARG A 645 -5.39 -6.14 -5.02
C ARG A 645 -4.11 -6.72 -5.64
N VAL A 646 -2.95 -6.41 -5.06
CA VAL A 646 -1.65 -6.98 -5.49
C VAL A 646 -1.51 -8.40 -4.96
N ALA A 647 -1.94 -8.65 -3.72
CA ALA A 647 -2.00 -10.00 -3.15
C ALA A 647 -2.95 -10.94 -3.92
N TRP A 648 -4.01 -10.41 -4.53
CA TRP A 648 -4.94 -11.18 -5.36
C TRP A 648 -4.42 -11.47 -6.77
N GLN A 649 -3.60 -10.59 -7.37
CA GLN A 649 -2.94 -10.84 -8.65
C GLN A 649 -1.70 -11.74 -8.54
N LEU A 650 -1.09 -11.83 -7.36
CA LEU A 650 -0.01 -12.77 -7.03
C LEU A 650 -0.57 -14.16 -6.71
N GLY A 651 -1.26 -14.75 -7.69
CA GLY A 651 -1.51 -16.20 -7.69
C GLY A 651 -0.20 -16.93 -7.36
N ILE A 652 -0.27 -17.79 -6.35
CA ILE A 652 0.78 -18.64 -5.81
C ILE A 652 1.80 -19.04 -6.88
N GLY A 653 3.05 -18.58 -6.72
CA GLY A 653 4.14 -18.89 -7.64
C GLY A 653 5.49 -18.34 -7.17
N ARG A 654 6.23 -19.16 -6.42
CA ARG A 654 7.69 -19.13 -6.14
C ARG A 654 8.46 -17.85 -6.50
N ILE A 655 9.04 -17.18 -5.50
CA ILE A 655 10.38 -16.58 -5.61
C ILE A 655 11.10 -16.78 -4.25
N LEU A 656 11.79 -17.91 -4.12
CA LEU A 656 13.06 -17.96 -3.39
C LEU A 656 14.11 -17.67 -4.46
N GLN A 657 14.90 -16.61 -4.29
CA GLN A 657 16.23 -16.58 -4.89
C GLN A 657 17.29 -16.58 -3.78
N PRO A 658 18.38 -17.34 -3.96
CA PRO A 658 19.45 -17.47 -2.98
C PRO A 658 20.24 -16.17 -2.89
N ASN A 659 20.75 -15.85 -1.70
CA ASN A 659 21.85 -14.92 -1.57
C ASN A 659 23.10 -15.57 -2.16
N ASP A 660 23.53 -15.12 -3.34
CA ASP A 660 24.93 -15.22 -3.72
C ASP A 660 25.68 -14.06 -3.06
N CYS A 661 26.28 -14.35 -1.91
CA CYS A 661 27.51 -13.68 -1.53
C CYS A 661 28.62 -14.35 -2.32
N SER A 662 29.19 -13.65 -3.30
CA SER A 662 30.48 -14.05 -3.84
C SER A 662 31.47 -12.91 -3.61
N ASN A 663 32.65 -13.28 -3.11
CA ASN A 663 33.86 -12.64 -3.61
C ASN A 663 33.90 -12.75 -5.13
#